data_AF-A0A496PTJ3-F1
#
_entry.id   AF-A0A496PTJ3-F1
#
_cell.length_a   1.000
_cell.length_b   1.000
_cell.length_c   1.000
_cell.angle_alpha   90.00
_cell.angle_beta   90.00
_cell.angle_gamma   90.00
#
_symmetry.space_group_name_H-M   'P 1'
#
loop_
_entity.id
_entity.type
_entity.pdbx_description
1 polymer ?
#
loop_
_entity_poly.entity_id
_entity_poly.type
_entity_poly.pdbx_seq_one_letter_code
_entity_poly.pdbx_strand_id
1 'polypeptide(L)'
;MKHKLVLLTLLLFVATASSVVAQDPNDPGIPDTIAIVAAVCPDAGSGLMNVQVDLYAFNDYTLSAVTVGLIWDNPNLLMDSAVGEPLVEDGFGIGPFYYENGDINVTNANQRFLFGAQAMTSSGILGDTGGRRLWARYYFTVSSWTEIDLIIIDSLSYSCGTVYQFNGYDAEGASVIFKPVWGGILYIGDQCEFCIDPDEDGYGDPEINGQSCPPDNCPEDYNPSQVDSDYDEIGDACDNCPDDSNPNQEDGDSDDVGDVCDNCPDDPNTDQANSDTDDFGDICDNCPNDANPSQSDSDGDSVGDVCDNCPDNYNPTQYDSDGDNVGDVCDNCPDDPNTDQADGDGDTVGDVCDNCPDVPNQFQTDTDGDNVGNACDNCPDDPNTDQADADSDNVGDICDNCPNDANPDQVDTDGDTYGDVCDNCPNDPNADQADADSDGIGDVCDACPNDPNNDEDGDGVCGDVDNCPTVYNPDQLDSDGDDVGDVCDNCPATPNTDQADADSDTVGDVCDNCPTVANVDQTDSDGDTVGDACDNCPTAPNTDQADGDNDTVGDICDNCPTEANTDQADGDEDTVGDVCDNCPADPNTDQTDGDSDTVGDVCDNCPATPNTDQADGDLDTVGDVCDNCPEVANVDQTDTDSDTVGDVCDNCPNDPNADQADADSDGVGDVCDACPNDPNNDEDGDGVCGDVDNCPTVYNPDQLDGDGDTVGDVCDNCPTDPNTDQADADSDTVGDVCDNCPTDANTDQADGDGDTVGDVCDNCPEDANQYQTDVDSDTYGDVCDNCPVDPNSDQSDVDTDEIGDVCDNCPEDANTDQLDGDFDTVGDVCDNCPENANTDQADGDYDTVGDVCDNCPEIWNSDQADVDNDGVGDLCDNCPNDFNSDQADADSDGIGDVCDACPNDPNNDEDGDGVCGDVDNCPTVYNPDQLDGDGDNVGDVCDNCVDTNNPNQTNSDGDEYGDACDNCPNDDNSDQSDVDSDTVGDVCDNCPDDANSDQADQDADGVGTVCDNCPTVYNPDQTDTDEDGIGDACDGCCVDMRGNVNGDPQEKILVDDLTYLVDYLFLFGPEPPCYEEGDIDGTAFIDVADLVYLVAYLFSGGPVPAPCPW
;
A
#
# COMPACT_ATOMS: atom_id res chain seq x y z
N MET A 1 -7.65 -46.40 95.85
CA MET A 1 -8.61 -46.71 96.94
C MET A 1 -9.08 -45.38 97.52
N LYS A 2 -10.37 -45.05 97.36
CA LYS A 2 -11.16 -44.09 98.18
C LYS A 2 -10.56 -42.67 98.35
N HIS A 3 -11.16 -41.59 97.88
CA HIS A 3 -12.57 -41.29 97.73
C HIS A 3 -12.75 -39.91 97.04
N LYS A 4 -13.87 -39.81 96.30
CA LYS A 4 -14.75 -38.63 96.18
C LYS A 4 -14.24 -37.41 95.39
N LEU A 5 -14.55 -37.46 94.09
CA LEU A 5 -15.47 -36.54 93.40
C LEU A 5 -15.99 -35.37 94.26
N VAL A 6 -15.45 -34.18 94.02
CA VAL A 6 -16.23 -32.95 93.91
C VAL A 6 -15.97 -32.50 92.48
N LEU A 7 -16.97 -32.71 91.62
CA LEU A 7 -16.95 -32.22 90.25
C LEU A 7 -17.10 -30.69 90.35
N LEU A 8 -16.07 -29.92 89.99
CA LEU A 8 -16.21 -28.51 89.67
C LEU A 8 -16.53 -28.46 88.17
N THR A 9 -17.80 -28.33 87.82
CA THR A 9 -18.24 -28.19 86.42
C THR A 9 -18.50 -26.73 86.12
N LEU A 10 -17.60 -26.05 85.43
CA LEU A 10 -17.92 -24.73 84.90
C LEU A 10 -18.77 -24.92 83.63
N LEU A 11 -20.10 -24.78 83.74
CA LEU A 11 -21.04 -24.98 82.62
C LEU A 11 -21.43 -23.63 82.00
N LEU A 12 -20.79 -23.31 80.89
CA LEU A 12 -20.96 -22.08 80.11
C LEU A 12 -22.15 -22.21 79.13
N PHE A 13 -23.10 -21.27 79.19
CA PHE A 13 -24.26 -21.19 78.29
C PHE A 13 -24.27 -19.87 77.52
N VAL A 14 -24.22 -19.95 76.18
CA VAL A 14 -24.47 -18.79 75.30
C VAL A 14 -25.99 -18.64 75.11
N ALA A 15 -26.52 -17.46 75.45
CA ALA A 15 -27.93 -17.13 75.29
C ALA A 15 -28.06 -15.98 74.28
N THR A 16 -28.37 -16.36 73.04
CA THR A 16 -28.75 -15.53 71.86
C THR A 16 -27.67 -14.64 71.24
N ALA A 17 -27.46 -14.79 69.92
CA ALA A 17 -26.75 -13.87 69.06
C ALA A 17 -27.63 -13.55 67.84
N SER A 18 -27.62 -12.30 67.36
CA SER A 18 -28.21 -11.94 66.07
C SER A 18 -27.28 -10.93 65.42
N SER A 19 -26.76 -11.27 64.25
CA SER A 19 -26.00 -10.41 63.35
C SER A 19 -26.20 -10.91 61.91
N VAL A 20 -26.10 -9.99 60.95
CA VAL A 20 -26.07 -10.28 59.51
C VAL A 20 -24.59 -10.39 59.13
N VAL A 21 -24.24 -11.48 58.45
CA VAL A 21 -22.88 -11.76 57.94
C VAL A 21 -23.06 -12.32 56.52
N ALA A 22 -22.38 -11.76 55.54
CA ALA A 22 -22.21 -12.33 54.20
C ALA A 22 -20.79 -12.89 54.12
N GLN A 23 -20.62 -14.07 53.52
CA GLN A 23 -19.29 -14.62 53.25
C GLN A 23 -18.81 -14.10 51.88
N ASP A 24 -17.52 -13.87 51.74
CA ASP A 24 -16.86 -13.59 50.47
C ASP A 24 -16.91 -14.85 49.56
N PRO A 25 -17.39 -14.75 48.30
CA PRO A 25 -17.33 -15.84 47.33
C PRO A 25 -15.91 -16.28 46.94
N ASN A 26 -14.89 -15.43 47.15
CA ASN A 26 -13.54 -15.64 46.60
C ASN A 26 -12.55 -16.37 47.53
N ASP A 27 -12.89 -16.70 48.79
CA ASP A 27 -12.03 -17.52 49.67
C ASP A 27 -12.82 -18.56 50.51
N PRO A 28 -12.76 -19.87 50.15
CA PRO A 28 -13.45 -20.94 50.88
C PRO A 28 -12.61 -21.60 52.02
N GLY A 29 -11.44 -21.08 52.38
CA GLY A 29 -10.41 -21.83 53.13
C GLY A 29 -10.48 -21.91 54.66
N ILE A 30 -10.83 -20.83 55.39
CA ILE A 30 -10.71 -20.80 56.86
C ILE A 30 -12.03 -20.36 57.54
N PRO A 31 -12.64 -21.20 58.40
CA PRO A 31 -13.88 -20.82 59.09
C PRO A 31 -13.66 -19.76 60.19
N ASP A 32 -14.50 -18.72 60.23
CA ASP A 32 -14.63 -17.79 61.37
C ASP A 32 -14.83 -18.54 62.70
N THR A 33 -13.99 -18.30 63.71
CA THR A 33 -14.03 -19.04 64.99
C THR A 33 -13.78 -18.20 66.24
N ILE A 34 -14.21 -18.72 67.41
CA ILE A 34 -13.92 -18.15 68.74
C ILE A 34 -13.30 -19.24 69.61
N ALA A 35 -12.17 -18.95 70.25
CA ALA A 35 -11.45 -19.88 71.15
C ALA A 35 -11.40 -19.37 72.60
N ILE A 36 -11.50 -20.29 73.57
CA ILE A 36 -11.41 -20.00 75.01
C ILE A 36 -10.22 -20.75 75.60
N VAL A 37 -9.34 -20.05 76.32
CA VAL A 37 -8.17 -20.62 77.00
C VAL A 37 -8.24 -20.29 78.49
N ALA A 38 -7.88 -21.21 79.38
CA ALA A 38 -7.87 -20.94 80.82
C ALA A 38 -6.58 -21.38 81.48
N ALA A 39 -6.06 -20.54 82.38
CA ALA A 39 -4.86 -20.78 83.17
C ALA A 39 -5.19 -20.72 84.68
N VAL A 40 -4.51 -21.53 85.49
CA VAL A 40 -4.77 -21.62 86.94
C VAL A 40 -3.47 -21.37 87.70
N CYS A 41 -3.47 -20.37 88.56
CA CYS A 41 -2.29 -19.95 89.33
C CYS A 41 -2.58 -19.98 90.84
N PRO A 42 -1.84 -20.76 91.65
CA PRO A 42 -1.95 -20.68 93.10
C PRO A 42 -1.19 -19.44 93.63
N ASP A 43 -1.88 -18.55 94.35
CA ASP A 43 -1.19 -17.51 95.13
C ASP A 43 -0.71 -18.11 96.45
N ALA A 44 0.57 -18.48 96.48
CA ALA A 44 1.21 -19.14 97.61
C ALA A 44 1.19 -18.30 98.91
N GLY A 45 0.87 -17.00 98.84
CA GLY A 45 0.80 -16.12 100.01
C GLY A 45 -0.56 -16.08 100.72
N SER A 46 -1.67 -16.34 100.02
CA SER A 46 -3.03 -16.06 100.52
C SER A 46 -3.93 -17.29 100.69
N GLY A 47 -3.53 -18.45 100.15
CA GLY A 47 -4.32 -19.70 100.22
C GLY A 47 -5.56 -19.68 99.33
N LEU A 48 -5.60 -18.77 98.36
CA LEU A 48 -6.62 -18.61 97.33
C LEU A 48 -6.05 -19.14 95.99
N MET A 49 -6.93 -19.64 95.13
CA MET A 49 -6.57 -20.07 93.77
C MET A 49 -7.18 -19.09 92.77
N ASN A 50 -6.34 -18.55 91.89
CA ASN A 50 -6.79 -17.65 90.84
C ASN A 50 -6.89 -18.42 89.52
N VAL A 51 -7.97 -18.17 88.79
CA VAL A 51 -8.23 -18.75 87.47
C VAL A 51 -8.36 -17.58 86.49
N GLN A 52 -7.51 -17.59 85.47
CA GLN A 52 -7.59 -16.68 84.34
C GLN A 52 -8.28 -17.38 83.19
N VAL A 53 -9.18 -16.69 82.49
CA VAL A 53 -9.83 -17.18 81.28
C VAL A 53 -9.69 -16.12 80.20
N ASP A 54 -9.11 -16.49 79.07
CA ASP A 54 -8.86 -15.66 77.91
C ASP A 54 -9.77 -16.07 76.76
N LEU A 55 -10.32 -15.09 76.06
CA LEU A 55 -11.19 -15.25 74.90
C LEU A 55 -10.49 -14.68 73.66
N TYR A 56 -10.47 -15.45 72.58
CA TYR A 56 -9.89 -15.08 71.30
C TYR A 56 -10.92 -15.22 70.19
N ALA A 57 -10.86 -14.35 69.18
CA ALA A 57 -11.70 -14.39 67.98
C ALA A 57 -10.83 -14.42 66.71
N PHE A 58 -11.37 -15.03 65.66
CA PHE A 58 -10.78 -15.19 64.32
C PHE A 58 -11.86 -14.80 63.29
N ASN A 59 -11.60 -13.79 62.46
CA ASN A 59 -12.46 -13.35 61.36
C ASN A 59 -11.68 -12.54 60.30
N ASP A 60 -12.13 -12.58 59.05
CA ASP A 60 -11.54 -11.89 57.88
C ASP A 60 -12.42 -10.73 57.34
N TYR A 61 -13.73 -10.68 57.65
CA TYR A 61 -14.63 -9.57 57.25
C TYR A 61 -15.46 -8.95 58.40
N THR A 62 -16.21 -7.87 58.09
CA THR A 62 -16.88 -6.97 59.05
C THR A 62 -17.87 -7.67 59.99
N LEU A 63 -17.60 -7.63 61.31
CA LEU A 63 -18.42 -8.28 62.33
C LEU A 63 -19.33 -7.28 63.07
N SER A 64 -20.59 -7.19 62.64
CA SER A 64 -21.51 -6.09 63.03
C SER A 64 -21.90 -6.03 64.53
N ALA A 65 -22.05 -7.18 65.21
CA ALA A 65 -22.20 -7.26 66.67
C ALA A 65 -22.08 -8.72 67.18
N VAL A 66 -21.46 -8.93 68.35
CA VAL A 66 -21.46 -10.23 69.05
C VAL A 66 -21.85 -10.05 70.51
N THR A 67 -22.61 -11.02 71.03
CA THR A 67 -22.97 -11.11 72.45
C THR A 67 -22.57 -12.47 73.00
N VAL A 68 -21.75 -12.50 74.06
CA VAL A 68 -21.31 -13.73 74.73
C VAL A 68 -21.78 -13.72 76.19
N GLY A 69 -22.34 -14.86 76.63
CA GLY A 69 -22.79 -15.07 78.00
C GLY A 69 -21.98 -16.14 78.71
N LEU A 70 -21.58 -15.87 79.96
CA LEU A 70 -20.91 -16.85 80.82
C LEU A 70 -21.83 -17.23 82.00
N ILE A 71 -21.95 -18.53 82.30
CA ILE A 71 -22.62 -19.04 83.49
C ILE A 71 -21.67 -20.00 84.19
N TRP A 72 -21.70 -20.05 85.51
CA TRP A 72 -21.00 -21.04 86.31
C TRP A 72 -21.89 -21.54 87.44
N ASP A 73 -21.64 -22.75 87.95
CA ASP A 73 -22.52 -23.36 88.95
C ASP A 73 -21.87 -23.44 90.35
N ASN A 74 -20.56 -23.18 90.46
CA ASN A 74 -19.83 -23.31 91.72
C ASN A 74 -19.97 -22.04 92.60
N PRO A 75 -20.62 -22.15 93.78
CA PRO A 75 -20.88 -21.00 94.65
C PRO A 75 -19.63 -20.40 95.31
N ASN A 76 -18.48 -21.07 95.23
CA ASN A 76 -17.21 -20.63 95.81
C ASN A 76 -16.24 -20.01 94.77
N LEU A 77 -16.63 -19.99 93.49
CA LEU A 77 -15.89 -19.31 92.42
C LEU A 77 -16.49 -17.91 92.24
N LEU A 78 -15.65 -16.90 92.44
CA LEU A 78 -16.02 -15.50 92.34
C LEU A 78 -15.27 -14.88 91.17
N MET A 79 -15.98 -14.29 90.21
CA MET A 79 -15.33 -13.42 89.22
C MET A 79 -14.87 -12.14 89.91
N ASP A 80 -13.58 -11.85 89.85
CA ASP A 80 -12.97 -10.72 90.53
C ASP A 80 -12.93 -9.48 89.64
N SER A 81 -12.53 -9.67 88.38
CA SER A 81 -12.41 -8.59 87.38
C SER A 81 -12.38 -9.14 85.95
N ALA A 82 -12.56 -8.25 84.98
CA ALA A 82 -12.36 -8.51 83.57
C ALA A 82 -11.61 -7.32 82.96
N VAL A 83 -10.72 -7.61 82.01
CA VAL A 83 -9.91 -6.63 81.28
C VAL A 83 -10.05 -6.95 79.80
N GLY A 84 -10.35 -5.92 79.00
CA GLY A 84 -10.27 -6.00 77.53
C GLY A 84 -9.12 -5.12 77.08
N GLU A 85 -8.67 -5.34 75.85
CA GLU A 85 -7.67 -4.46 75.22
C GLU A 85 -8.23 -3.03 75.03
N PRO A 86 -7.39 -1.99 75.10
CA PRO A 86 -7.85 -0.60 75.03
C PRO A 86 -8.37 -0.23 73.63
N LEU A 87 -9.39 0.64 73.62
CA LEU A 87 -9.96 1.24 72.41
C LEU A 87 -8.95 2.17 71.73
N VAL A 88 -8.45 1.77 70.56
CA VAL A 88 -7.98 2.72 69.54
C VAL A 88 -9.16 3.04 68.61
N GLU A 89 -9.10 4.12 67.82
CA GLU A 89 -10.26 4.69 67.11
C GLU A 89 -10.96 3.71 66.14
N ASP A 90 -10.33 2.59 65.78
CA ASP A 90 -10.90 1.46 65.02
C ASP A 90 -10.69 0.09 65.73
N GLY A 91 -10.73 0.05 67.07
CA GLY A 91 -10.42 -1.14 67.88
C GLY A 91 -11.60 -1.78 68.64
N PHE A 92 -11.50 -3.09 68.91
CA PHE A 92 -12.46 -3.89 69.68
C PHE A 92 -12.65 -3.36 71.11
N GLY A 93 -13.80 -2.73 71.38
CA GLY A 93 -14.17 -2.26 72.71
C GLY A 93 -15.11 -3.19 73.48
N ILE A 94 -14.96 -3.23 74.79
CA ILE A 94 -16.05 -3.71 75.67
C ILE A 94 -17.18 -2.65 75.62
N GLY A 95 -18.25 -2.92 74.86
CA GLY A 95 -19.49 -2.16 74.91
C GLY A 95 -20.09 -2.05 76.33
N PRO A 96 -21.13 -1.21 76.54
CA PRO A 96 -21.68 -1.00 77.88
C PRO A 96 -22.18 -2.31 78.51
N PHE A 97 -21.65 -2.67 79.69
CA PHE A 97 -22.09 -3.84 80.44
C PHE A 97 -23.58 -3.78 80.78
N TYR A 98 -24.37 -4.74 80.28
CA TYR A 98 -25.75 -4.92 80.72
C TYR A 98 -25.82 -6.00 81.81
N TYR A 99 -25.88 -5.55 83.07
CA TYR A 99 -26.11 -6.43 84.19
C TYR A 99 -27.62 -6.72 84.35
N GLU A 100 -27.99 -7.98 84.57
CA GLU A 100 -29.25 -8.25 85.26
C GLU A 100 -29.11 -7.75 86.72
N ASN A 101 -29.71 -6.60 87.04
CA ASN A 101 -29.84 -6.00 88.39
C ASN A 101 -28.61 -5.27 89.02
N GLY A 102 -27.53 -5.00 88.26
CA GLY A 102 -26.59 -3.90 88.56
C GLY A 102 -25.68 -3.98 89.80
N ASP A 103 -25.06 -5.13 90.11
CA ASP A 103 -24.14 -5.24 91.27
C ASP A 103 -22.90 -6.12 90.96
N ILE A 104 -21.70 -5.53 90.81
CA ILE A 104 -20.42 -6.26 90.65
C ILE A 104 -19.62 -6.36 91.96
N ASN A 105 -20.08 -5.70 93.03
CA ASN A 105 -19.40 -5.80 94.32
C ASN A 105 -20.10 -6.85 95.19
N VAL A 106 -19.36 -7.94 95.45
CA VAL A 106 -19.43 -8.86 96.60
C VAL A 106 -20.40 -10.06 96.65
N THR A 107 -21.29 -10.38 95.69
CA THR A 107 -22.08 -11.64 95.85
C THR A 107 -22.31 -12.57 94.67
N ASN A 108 -22.15 -12.19 93.40
CA ASN A 108 -22.33 -13.12 92.25
C ASN A 108 -23.54 -14.08 92.37
N ALA A 109 -24.67 -13.61 92.92
CA ALA A 109 -25.72 -14.47 93.47
C ALA A 109 -26.45 -15.37 92.45
N ASN A 110 -26.39 -15.02 91.17
CA ASN A 110 -27.00 -15.78 90.06
C ASN A 110 -25.95 -16.49 89.18
N GLN A 111 -24.66 -16.30 89.46
CA GLN A 111 -23.52 -16.95 88.80
C GLN A 111 -23.61 -16.93 87.26
N ARG A 112 -24.09 -15.82 86.70
CA ARG A 112 -24.33 -15.58 85.28
C ARG A 112 -23.92 -14.17 84.91
N PHE A 113 -23.39 -14.02 83.71
CA PHE A 113 -22.95 -12.77 83.12
C PHE A 113 -23.28 -12.73 81.61
N LEU A 114 -23.61 -11.55 81.08
CA LEU A 114 -23.90 -11.33 79.65
C LEU A 114 -23.21 -10.05 79.17
N PHE A 115 -22.57 -10.09 78.00
CA PHE A 115 -21.90 -8.96 77.39
C PHE A 115 -22.26 -8.87 75.90
N GLY A 116 -22.45 -7.65 75.36
CA GLY A 116 -22.65 -7.40 73.93
C GLY A 116 -21.98 -6.10 73.47
N ALA A 117 -21.48 -6.09 72.23
CA ALA A 117 -20.89 -4.92 71.56
C ALA A 117 -21.80 -4.39 70.43
N GLN A 118 -21.69 -3.11 70.06
CA GLN A 118 -22.40 -2.49 68.93
C GLN A 118 -21.46 -1.68 68.02
N ALA A 119 -21.57 -1.90 66.71
CA ALA A 119 -21.09 -1.14 65.54
C ALA A 119 -19.57 -1.17 65.21
N MET A 120 -19.27 -1.60 63.97
CA MET A 120 -18.04 -1.38 63.19
C MET A 120 -18.42 -0.76 61.84
N THR A 121 -17.68 0.24 61.37
CA THR A 121 -17.73 0.74 59.97
C THR A 121 -16.32 1.14 59.54
N SER A 122 -15.55 0.18 59.05
CA SER A 122 -14.52 0.39 58.01
C SER A 122 -13.93 -0.96 57.60
N SER A 123 -13.75 -1.15 56.30
CA SER A 123 -13.02 -2.23 55.66
C SER A 123 -11.51 -2.01 55.79
N GLY A 124 -10.76 -3.09 55.91
CA GLY A 124 -9.31 -3.08 55.70
C GLY A 124 -8.54 -3.73 56.86
N ILE A 125 -8.26 -5.02 56.73
CA ILE A 125 -6.92 -5.61 56.93
C ILE A 125 -6.82 -6.82 55.98
N LEU A 126 -6.07 -6.66 54.89
CA LEU A 126 -5.62 -7.73 54.01
C LEU A 126 -4.43 -8.44 54.68
N GLY A 127 -4.38 -9.78 54.58
CA GLY A 127 -3.16 -10.58 54.66
C GLY A 127 -2.29 -10.51 55.92
N ASP A 128 -2.66 -11.25 56.98
CA ASP A 128 -1.66 -11.81 57.91
C ASP A 128 -2.17 -13.16 58.45
N THR A 129 -1.41 -14.22 58.21
CA THR A 129 -1.64 -15.60 58.68
C THR A 129 -1.67 -15.75 60.21
N GLY A 130 -1.47 -14.68 60.98
CA GLY A 130 -1.45 -14.66 62.45
C GLY A 130 -2.74 -14.28 63.19
N GLY A 131 -3.91 -14.17 62.52
CA GLY A 131 -5.17 -13.53 63.00
C GLY A 131 -5.86 -14.00 64.30
N ARG A 132 -5.14 -14.15 65.42
CA ARG A 132 -5.67 -14.42 66.76
C ARG A 132 -5.54 -13.19 67.64
N ARG A 133 -6.62 -12.44 67.85
CA ARG A 133 -6.61 -11.30 68.79
C ARG A 133 -7.21 -11.67 70.15
N LEU A 134 -6.48 -11.35 71.23
CA LEU A 134 -7.00 -11.47 72.61
C LEU A 134 -8.13 -10.46 72.78
N TRP A 135 -9.35 -10.95 72.89
CA TRP A 135 -10.54 -10.12 72.95
C TRP A 135 -10.86 -9.70 74.38
N ALA A 136 -10.75 -10.61 75.33
CA ALA A 136 -11.00 -10.32 76.74
C ALA A 136 -10.32 -11.33 77.66
N ARG A 137 -9.90 -10.85 78.82
CA ARG A 137 -9.31 -11.63 79.91
C ARG A 137 -10.14 -11.50 81.18
N TYR A 138 -10.52 -12.62 81.75
CA TYR A 138 -11.36 -12.72 82.94
C TYR A 138 -10.59 -13.36 84.09
N TYR A 139 -10.70 -12.78 85.28
CA TYR A 139 -10.06 -13.30 86.48
C TYR A 139 -11.10 -13.76 87.49
N PHE A 140 -10.90 -14.97 88.01
CA PHE A 140 -11.75 -15.57 89.03
C PHE A 140 -10.91 -16.05 90.23
N THR A 141 -11.46 -15.95 91.44
CA THR A 141 -10.86 -16.47 92.66
C THR A 141 -11.71 -17.59 93.25
N VAL A 142 -11.06 -18.68 93.63
CA VAL A 142 -11.65 -19.79 94.39
C VAL A 142 -11.18 -19.71 95.84
N SER A 143 -12.11 -19.41 96.74
CA SER A 143 -11.79 -19.15 98.16
C SER A 143 -11.60 -20.39 99.06
N SER A 144 -11.69 -21.62 98.52
CA SER A 144 -11.56 -22.85 99.31
C SER A 144 -11.20 -24.09 98.48
N TRP A 145 -9.99 -24.12 97.90
CA TRP A 145 -9.47 -25.21 97.07
C TRP A 145 -8.43 -26.09 97.81
N THR A 146 -8.22 -27.33 97.35
CA THR A 146 -7.19 -28.29 97.80
C THR A 146 -6.50 -28.96 96.61
N GLU A 147 -5.24 -29.41 96.74
CA GLU A 147 -4.39 -30.00 95.66
C GLU A 147 -4.97 -31.17 94.85
N ILE A 148 -6.13 -31.71 95.22
CA ILE A 148 -6.83 -32.79 94.49
C ILE A 148 -8.12 -32.33 93.82
N ASP A 149 -8.50 -31.06 94.00
CA ASP A 149 -9.67 -30.48 93.36
C ASP A 149 -9.32 -30.15 91.91
N LEU A 150 -10.18 -30.63 91.01
CA LEU A 150 -9.99 -30.57 89.56
C LEU A 150 -10.98 -29.55 89.00
N ILE A 151 -10.48 -28.55 88.28
CA ILE A 151 -11.32 -27.61 87.52
C ILE A 151 -11.52 -28.22 86.15
N ILE A 152 -12.75 -28.59 85.81
CA ILE A 152 -13.09 -29.09 84.49
C ILE A 152 -13.89 -28.00 83.78
N ILE A 153 -13.37 -27.53 82.66
CA ILE A 153 -14.11 -26.75 81.68
C ILE A 153 -14.68 -27.77 80.70
N ASP A 154 -15.97 -28.07 80.83
CA ASP A 154 -16.66 -29.09 80.02
C ASP A 154 -17.76 -28.42 79.19
N SER A 155 -17.82 -28.80 77.92
CA SER A 155 -18.84 -28.56 76.88
C SER A 155 -19.87 -27.41 77.00
N LEU A 156 -20.03 -26.69 75.88
CA LEU A 156 -21.32 -26.09 75.49
C LEU A 156 -22.41 -27.17 75.54
N SER A 157 -23.36 -27.08 76.48
CA SER A 157 -24.54 -27.96 76.53
C SER A 157 -25.77 -27.21 76.03
N TYR A 158 -26.53 -27.80 75.10
CA TYR A 158 -27.77 -27.21 74.60
C TYR A 158 -29.00 -27.87 75.26
N SER A 159 -29.95 -27.07 75.71
CA SER A 159 -31.33 -27.53 75.91
C SER A 159 -32.06 -27.47 74.56
N CYS A 160 -32.71 -28.56 74.13
CA CYS A 160 -33.54 -28.56 72.92
C CYS A 160 -34.53 -27.38 72.95
N GLY A 161 -34.37 -26.41 72.04
CA GLY A 161 -35.30 -25.30 71.84
C GLY A 161 -34.69 -23.90 71.72
N THR A 162 -33.38 -23.70 71.84
CA THR A 162 -32.72 -22.41 71.58
C THR A 162 -31.85 -22.48 70.33
N VAL A 163 -32.24 -21.64 69.35
CA VAL A 163 -31.63 -21.41 68.04
C VAL A 163 -30.31 -20.65 68.17
N TYR A 164 -29.32 -21.00 67.34
CA TYR A 164 -28.48 -20.20 66.41
C TYR A 164 -27.35 -21.17 65.97
N GLN A 165 -27.15 -21.61 64.73
CA GLN A 165 -27.34 -21.04 63.37
C GLN A 165 -26.72 -19.65 63.22
N PHE A 166 -25.43 -19.62 62.86
CA PHE A 166 -24.91 -18.59 61.97
C PHE A 166 -25.48 -18.93 60.60
N ASN A 167 -26.46 -18.16 60.12
CA ASN A 167 -26.93 -18.28 58.76
C ASN A 167 -26.10 -17.31 57.92
N GLY A 168 -25.13 -17.86 57.19
CA GLY A 168 -24.79 -17.29 55.90
C GLY A 168 -25.91 -17.64 54.93
N TYR A 169 -26.33 -16.67 54.13
CA TYR A 169 -27.10 -16.91 52.92
C TYR A 169 -26.15 -16.76 51.75
N ASP A 170 -26.25 -17.64 50.76
CA ASP A 170 -25.75 -17.34 49.43
C ASP A 170 -26.59 -16.20 48.80
N ALA A 171 -26.19 -15.71 47.62
CA ALA A 171 -26.89 -14.62 46.92
C ALA A 171 -28.38 -14.95 46.64
N GLU A 172 -28.75 -16.23 46.61
CA GLU A 172 -30.10 -16.74 46.35
C GLU A 172 -30.92 -17.04 47.63
N GLY A 173 -30.34 -16.88 48.83
CA GLY A 173 -31.08 -16.95 50.09
C GLY A 173 -31.23 -18.34 50.71
N ALA A 174 -30.38 -19.31 50.38
CA ALA A 174 -30.32 -20.62 51.04
C ALA A 174 -29.38 -20.61 52.27
N SER A 175 -29.72 -21.37 53.32
CA SER A 175 -29.04 -21.32 54.62
C SER A 175 -27.91 -22.35 54.75
N VAL A 176 -26.69 -21.89 55.07
CA VAL A 176 -25.52 -22.75 55.34
C VAL A 176 -25.26 -22.86 56.86
N ILE A 177 -24.81 -24.02 57.37
CA ILE A 177 -24.67 -24.30 58.82
C ILE A 177 -23.20 -24.60 59.22
N PHE A 178 -22.64 -23.81 60.15
CA PHE A 178 -21.30 -24.03 60.73
C PHE A 178 -21.31 -24.83 62.05
N LYS A 179 -20.25 -25.62 62.33
CA LYS A 179 -20.06 -26.38 63.60
C LYS A 179 -18.67 -26.13 64.22
N PRO A 180 -18.59 -25.74 65.51
CA PRO A 180 -17.29 -25.61 66.20
C PRO A 180 -16.70 -26.97 66.59
N VAL A 181 -15.37 -27.11 66.50
CA VAL A 181 -14.62 -28.33 66.84
C VAL A 181 -13.72 -28.07 68.06
N TRP A 182 -14.03 -28.68 69.21
CA TRP A 182 -13.06 -28.79 70.31
C TRP A 182 -13.20 -30.14 71.05
N GLY A 183 -12.07 -30.75 71.41
CA GLY A 183 -12.02 -32.11 71.95
C GLY A 183 -10.82 -32.42 72.85
N GLY A 184 -10.43 -31.51 73.77
CA GLY A 184 -9.26 -31.69 74.65
C GLY A 184 -9.54 -31.60 76.16
N ILE A 185 -8.69 -32.25 76.98
CA ILE A 185 -8.63 -32.14 78.45
C ILE A 185 -7.27 -31.52 78.84
N LEU A 186 -7.25 -30.48 79.69
CA LEU A 186 -6.03 -29.82 80.17
C LEU A 186 -5.42 -30.56 81.39
N TYR A 187 -4.12 -30.85 81.37
CA TYR A 187 -3.34 -31.42 82.49
C TYR A 187 -2.53 -30.33 83.20
N ILE A 188 -2.45 -30.40 84.54
CA ILE A 188 -1.70 -29.48 85.40
C ILE A 188 -0.36 -30.13 85.79
N GLY A 189 0.77 -29.50 85.48
CA GLY A 189 2.12 -29.87 85.92
C GLY A 189 2.90 -28.65 86.42
N ASP A 190 3.54 -28.78 87.59
CA ASP A 190 4.32 -27.77 88.33
C ASP A 190 5.41 -27.08 87.47
N GLN A 191 5.47 -25.75 87.46
CA GLN A 191 6.62 -24.98 87.00
C GLN A 191 7.02 -23.94 88.07
N CYS A 192 8.27 -24.01 88.53
CA CYS A 192 9.09 -22.94 89.13
C CYS A 192 10.48 -23.51 89.53
N GLU A 193 11.44 -23.55 88.60
CA GLU A 193 12.89 -23.63 88.90
C GLU A 193 13.64 -22.58 88.05
N PHE A 194 14.61 -21.86 88.64
CA PHE A 194 15.20 -20.60 88.14
C PHE A 194 16.32 -20.80 87.09
N CYS A 195 15.96 -21.19 85.87
CA CYS A 195 16.68 -20.82 84.65
C CYS A 195 15.63 -20.14 83.77
N ILE A 196 15.84 -18.87 83.44
CA ILE A 196 14.98 -18.14 82.51
C ILE A 196 15.60 -18.37 81.14
N ASP A 197 15.02 -19.37 80.51
CA ASP A 197 15.33 -19.99 79.23
C ASP A 197 13.98 -19.95 78.48
N PRO A 198 13.62 -18.78 77.92
CA PRO A 198 12.30 -18.52 77.34
C PRO A 198 11.93 -19.48 76.20
N ASP A 199 12.94 -19.91 75.46
CA ASP A 199 12.91 -20.74 74.26
C ASP A 199 13.17 -22.23 74.54
N GLU A 200 13.60 -22.59 75.76
CA GLU A 200 13.81 -23.94 76.30
C GLU A 200 14.98 -24.72 75.68
N ASP A 201 16.04 -24.03 75.24
CA ASP A 201 17.19 -24.62 74.54
C ASP A 201 18.33 -25.10 75.47
N GLY A 202 18.28 -24.66 76.73
CA GLY A 202 19.23 -25.00 77.79
C GLY A 202 20.28 -23.93 78.09
N TYR A 203 20.28 -22.81 77.37
CA TYR A 203 20.98 -21.57 77.68
C TYR A 203 20.00 -20.59 78.32
N GLY A 204 20.48 -19.45 78.80
CA GLY A 204 19.59 -18.54 79.51
C GLY A 204 19.96 -17.10 79.29
N ASP A 205 18.93 -16.26 79.30
CA ASP A 205 19.00 -14.84 78.98
C ASP A 205 20.22 -14.15 79.65
N PRO A 206 21.18 -13.63 78.85
CA PRO A 206 22.42 -13.04 79.31
C PRO A 206 22.20 -11.73 80.10
N GLU A 207 21.07 -11.03 79.93
CA GLU A 207 20.76 -9.79 80.63
C GLU A 207 20.41 -10.01 82.11
N ILE A 208 19.95 -11.22 82.46
CA ILE A 208 19.52 -11.54 83.82
C ILE A 208 20.71 -11.98 84.69
N ASN A 209 21.21 -11.03 85.47
CA ASN A 209 22.33 -11.29 86.37
C ASN A 209 22.00 -12.32 87.48
N GLY A 210 22.67 -13.48 87.45
CA GLY A 210 22.65 -14.49 88.51
C GLY A 210 21.91 -15.80 88.17
N GLN A 211 21.62 -16.04 86.89
CA GLN A 211 21.10 -17.30 86.35
C GLN A 211 22.06 -18.49 86.59
N SER A 212 21.56 -19.72 86.52
CA SER A 212 22.38 -20.94 86.64
C SER A 212 22.76 -21.62 85.32
N CYS A 213 22.18 -21.17 84.20
CA CYS A 213 22.48 -21.60 82.83
C CYS A 213 23.63 -20.76 82.22
N PRO A 214 24.37 -21.27 81.22
CA PRO A 214 25.33 -20.46 80.46
C PRO A 214 24.59 -19.36 79.66
N PRO A 215 25.27 -18.24 79.33
CA PRO A 215 24.64 -17.15 78.58
C PRO A 215 24.23 -17.63 77.20
N ASP A 216 23.06 -17.17 76.77
CA ASP A 216 22.47 -17.45 75.47
C ASP A 216 22.82 -16.36 74.45
N ASN A 217 23.21 -16.73 73.24
CA ASN A 217 23.39 -15.80 72.12
C ASN A 217 22.13 -15.63 71.26
N CYS A 218 21.04 -16.38 71.51
CA CYS A 218 19.69 -16.12 70.98
C CYS A 218 18.60 -16.32 72.05
N PRO A 219 18.44 -15.36 72.98
CA PRO A 219 17.65 -15.56 74.20
C PRO A 219 16.14 -15.84 74.03
N GLU A 220 15.59 -15.65 72.83
CA GLU A 220 14.18 -15.88 72.51
C GLU A 220 13.98 -16.95 71.42
N ASP A 221 15.06 -17.44 70.79
CA ASP A 221 15.02 -18.37 69.65
C ASP A 221 15.83 -19.65 69.91
N TYR A 222 15.14 -20.79 69.91
CA TYR A 222 15.71 -22.10 70.25
C TYR A 222 16.96 -22.46 69.42
N ASN A 223 18.15 -22.29 69.98
CA ASN A 223 19.42 -22.51 69.26
C ASN A 223 20.49 -23.26 70.09
N PRO A 224 20.27 -24.53 70.46
CA PRO A 224 21.08 -25.26 71.46
C PRO A 224 22.55 -25.50 71.05
N SER A 225 22.93 -25.19 69.81
CA SER A 225 24.32 -25.22 69.33
C SER A 225 25.11 -23.95 69.59
N GLN A 226 24.44 -22.81 69.80
CA GLN A 226 25.04 -21.50 70.07
C GLN A 226 26.14 -21.18 69.04
N VAL A 227 25.84 -21.44 67.76
CA VAL A 227 26.75 -21.10 66.67
C VAL A 227 26.66 -19.59 66.46
N ASP A 228 27.81 -19.01 66.19
CA ASP A 228 28.07 -17.59 65.94
C ASP A 228 29.19 -17.63 64.91
N SER A 229 28.81 -17.55 63.64
CA SER A 229 29.66 -17.84 62.49
C SER A 229 30.60 -16.67 62.15
N ASP A 230 30.16 -15.44 62.38
CA ASP A 230 30.87 -14.21 62.09
C ASP A 230 31.59 -13.58 63.31
N TYR A 231 31.32 -14.11 64.52
CA TYR A 231 31.89 -13.75 65.82
C TYR A 231 31.45 -12.39 66.35
N ASP A 232 30.20 -12.00 66.11
CA ASP A 232 29.65 -10.69 66.49
C ASP A 232 28.95 -10.65 67.88
N GLU A 233 28.84 -11.82 68.52
CA GLU A 233 28.19 -12.10 69.81
C GLU A 233 26.66 -12.32 69.77
N ILE A 234 26.02 -12.27 68.60
CA ILE A 234 24.68 -12.80 68.29
C ILE A 234 24.83 -14.23 67.73
N GLY A 235 23.76 -15.03 67.70
CA GLY A 235 23.83 -16.39 67.16
C GLY A 235 23.11 -16.53 65.84
N ASP A 236 23.63 -17.36 64.93
CA ASP A 236 23.10 -17.58 63.56
C ASP A 236 21.58 -17.84 63.47
N ALA A 237 20.93 -18.24 64.58
CA ALA A 237 19.50 -18.55 64.63
C ALA A 237 18.59 -17.33 64.84
N CYS A 238 19.15 -16.22 65.32
CA CYS A 238 18.48 -14.95 65.59
C CYS A 238 19.29 -13.77 65.03
N ASP A 239 20.20 -14.09 64.11
CA ASP A 239 21.06 -13.15 63.42
C ASP A 239 20.48 -12.92 62.03
N ASN A 240 20.12 -11.67 61.71
CA ASN A 240 19.64 -11.29 60.38
C ASN A 240 20.78 -11.13 59.36
N CYS A 241 22.05 -11.26 59.78
CA CYS A 241 23.21 -11.47 58.91
C CYS A 241 24.19 -12.53 59.47
N PRO A 242 23.85 -13.82 59.46
CA PRO A 242 24.62 -14.87 60.16
C PRO A 242 26.11 -14.99 59.79
N ASP A 243 26.49 -14.52 58.61
CA ASP A 243 27.87 -14.60 58.09
C ASP A 243 28.62 -13.24 58.13
N ASP A 244 27.93 -12.13 58.46
CA ASP A 244 28.47 -10.77 58.39
C ASP A 244 28.16 -9.94 59.64
N SER A 245 29.21 -9.66 60.42
CA SER A 245 29.14 -9.02 61.74
C SER A 245 28.29 -7.75 61.78
N ASN A 246 27.09 -7.87 62.35
CA ASN A 246 26.14 -6.79 62.57
C ASN A 246 25.51 -6.84 63.99
N PRO A 247 26.28 -6.53 65.06
CA PRO A 247 25.83 -6.73 66.45
C PRO A 247 24.61 -5.91 66.89
N ASN A 248 24.16 -4.96 66.06
CA ASN A 248 23.00 -4.12 66.31
C ASN A 248 21.72 -4.64 65.64
N GLN A 249 21.84 -5.61 64.71
CA GLN A 249 20.73 -6.21 63.98
C GLN A 249 19.84 -5.12 63.35
N GLU A 250 20.49 -4.18 62.64
CA GLU A 250 19.80 -3.12 61.90
C GLU A 250 19.18 -3.76 60.65
N ASP A 251 17.92 -3.40 60.40
CA ASP A 251 17.04 -3.90 59.34
C ASP A 251 16.12 -2.71 58.99
N GLY A 252 16.48 -2.01 57.92
CA GLY A 252 15.92 -0.73 57.51
C GLY A 252 14.48 -0.84 57.00
N ASP A 253 14.21 -1.92 56.28
CA ASP A 253 12.98 -2.15 55.51
C ASP A 253 12.05 -3.21 56.13
N SER A 254 12.54 -3.90 57.18
CA SER A 254 11.84 -4.89 58.00
C SER A 254 11.52 -6.20 57.27
N ASP A 255 12.45 -6.68 56.45
CA ASP A 255 12.31 -7.92 55.69
C ASP A 255 12.97 -9.16 56.35
N ASP A 256 13.54 -9.01 57.55
CA ASP A 256 14.29 -10.02 58.30
C ASP A 256 15.71 -10.35 57.74
N VAL A 257 16.22 -9.60 56.77
CA VAL A 257 17.64 -9.52 56.35
C VAL A 257 18.26 -8.25 56.93
N GLY A 258 19.53 -8.28 57.33
CA GLY A 258 20.17 -7.09 57.92
C GLY A 258 20.85 -6.20 56.90
N ASP A 259 20.81 -4.88 57.08
CA ASP A 259 21.37 -3.85 56.17
C ASP A 259 22.80 -4.11 55.67
N VAL A 260 23.59 -4.90 56.42
CA VAL A 260 25.00 -5.18 56.13
C VAL A 260 25.16 -6.30 55.09
N CYS A 261 24.23 -7.25 55.05
CA CYS A 261 24.19 -8.37 54.12
C CYS A 261 23.02 -8.27 53.13
N ASP A 262 22.27 -7.17 53.21
CA ASP A 262 21.17 -6.84 52.34
C ASP A 262 21.64 -6.10 51.08
N ASN A 263 21.31 -6.62 49.91
CA ASN A 263 21.56 -5.99 48.62
C ASN A 263 20.47 -4.98 48.21
N CYS A 264 19.39 -4.84 48.99
CA CYS A 264 18.40 -3.76 48.92
C CYS A 264 17.98 -3.23 50.31
N PRO A 265 18.87 -2.55 51.06
CA PRO A 265 18.65 -2.16 52.47
C PRO A 265 17.45 -1.26 52.80
N ASP A 266 16.76 -0.74 51.79
CA ASP A 266 15.60 0.16 51.92
C ASP A 266 14.31 -0.47 51.33
N ASP A 267 14.39 -1.64 50.67
CA ASP A 267 13.30 -2.28 49.91
C ASP A 267 13.20 -3.80 50.17
N PRO A 268 12.12 -4.29 50.83
CA PRO A 268 12.08 -5.66 51.38
C PRO A 268 12.30 -6.78 50.36
N ASN A 269 13.38 -7.54 50.48
CA ASN A 269 13.74 -8.66 49.60
C ASN A 269 14.44 -9.84 50.32
N THR A 270 13.64 -10.62 51.04
CA THR A 270 14.13 -11.75 51.86
C THR A 270 14.94 -12.83 51.13
N ASP A 271 14.84 -12.92 49.80
CA ASP A 271 15.55 -13.90 48.97
C ASP A 271 16.89 -13.40 48.41
N GLN A 272 17.17 -12.10 48.56
CA GLN A 272 18.39 -11.44 48.13
C GLN A 272 18.73 -11.76 46.66
N ALA A 273 17.70 -11.85 45.83
CA ALA A 273 17.86 -12.07 44.40
C ALA A 273 18.69 -10.94 43.76
N ASN A 274 19.63 -11.33 42.90
CA ASN A 274 20.52 -10.45 42.17
C ASN A 274 20.97 -11.23 40.93
N SER A 275 20.30 -10.97 39.82
CA SER A 275 20.36 -11.76 38.59
C SER A 275 21.59 -11.41 37.76
N ASP A 276 22.06 -10.18 37.82
CA ASP A 276 23.19 -9.65 37.04
C ASP A 276 24.54 -9.62 37.81
N THR A 277 24.48 -9.89 39.12
CA THR A 277 25.57 -9.95 40.10
C THR A 277 26.26 -8.62 40.40
N ASP A 278 25.55 -7.51 40.24
CA ASP A 278 26.03 -6.17 40.57
C ASP A 278 25.87 -5.84 42.08
N ASP A 279 26.04 -4.59 42.53
CA ASP A 279 25.98 -4.23 43.96
C ASP A 279 24.53 -4.05 44.49
N PHE A 280 23.51 -4.12 43.64
CA PHE A 280 22.07 -3.94 43.95
C PHE A 280 21.29 -5.24 43.74
N GLY A 281 20.20 -5.45 44.48
CA GLY A 281 19.32 -6.61 44.30
C GLY A 281 18.19 -6.34 43.29
N ASP A 282 17.61 -7.40 42.72
CA ASP A 282 16.63 -7.30 41.61
C ASP A 282 15.44 -6.37 41.90
N ILE A 283 15.08 -6.16 43.17
CA ILE A 283 13.93 -5.31 43.56
C ILE A 283 14.26 -3.81 43.58
N CYS A 284 15.53 -3.45 43.81
CA CYS A 284 16.00 -2.08 43.95
C CYS A 284 16.99 -1.69 42.84
N ASP A 285 17.14 -2.56 41.85
CA ASP A 285 17.97 -2.38 40.68
C ASP A 285 17.09 -1.93 39.50
N ASN A 286 17.41 -0.77 38.92
CA ASN A 286 16.72 -0.29 37.72
C ASN A 286 17.18 -0.98 36.42
N CYS A 287 18.15 -1.91 36.49
CA CYS A 287 18.46 -2.88 35.45
C CYS A 287 18.72 -4.29 36.02
N PRO A 288 17.69 -5.01 36.52
CA PRO A 288 17.87 -6.27 37.27
C PRO A 288 18.67 -7.37 36.54
N ASN A 289 18.72 -7.32 35.21
CA ASN A 289 19.40 -8.31 34.39
C ASN A 289 20.75 -7.83 33.81
N ASP A 290 21.09 -6.54 33.98
CA ASP A 290 22.22 -5.90 33.33
C ASP A 290 23.03 -4.99 34.28
N ALA A 291 24.23 -5.47 34.65
CA ALA A 291 25.10 -4.81 35.63
C ALA A 291 25.30 -3.31 35.38
N ASN A 292 24.66 -2.49 36.23
CA ASN A 292 24.71 -1.04 36.18
C ASN A 292 24.96 -0.44 37.59
N PRO A 293 26.18 -0.59 38.17
CA PRO A 293 26.46 -0.19 39.56
C PRO A 293 26.32 1.31 39.89
N SER A 294 26.03 2.15 38.90
CA SER A 294 25.75 3.57 39.07
C SER A 294 24.27 3.90 39.17
N GLN A 295 23.35 2.96 38.89
CA GLN A 295 21.89 3.13 38.93
C GLN A 295 21.50 4.46 38.26
N SER A 296 22.07 4.67 37.07
CA SER A 296 21.88 5.91 36.31
C SER A 296 20.62 5.78 35.48
N ASP A 297 19.81 6.81 35.54
CA ASP A 297 18.47 6.93 34.96
C ASP A 297 18.35 8.42 34.63
N SER A 298 18.54 8.74 33.35
CA SER A 298 18.72 10.11 32.88
C SER A 298 17.40 10.83 32.62
N ASP A 299 16.34 10.10 32.32
CA ASP A 299 15.01 10.60 31.99
C ASP A 299 13.98 10.44 33.14
N GLY A 300 14.29 9.60 34.13
CA GLY A 300 13.54 9.41 35.37
C GLY A 300 12.40 8.40 35.26
N ASP A 301 12.46 7.45 34.33
CA ASP A 301 11.40 6.46 34.10
C ASP A 301 11.47 5.20 34.96
N SER A 302 12.52 5.07 35.78
CA SER A 302 12.84 3.91 36.63
C SER A 302 13.44 2.69 35.91
N VAL A 303 13.78 2.80 34.64
CA VAL A 303 14.67 1.91 33.90
C VAL A 303 16.05 2.57 33.84
N GLY A 304 17.13 1.78 33.94
CA GLY A 304 18.48 2.34 33.95
C GLY A 304 19.06 2.52 32.55
N ASP A 305 19.86 3.58 32.33
CA ASP A 305 20.47 3.96 31.04
C ASP A 305 21.17 2.80 30.29
N VAL A 306 21.54 1.72 30.99
CA VAL A 306 22.24 0.54 30.44
C VAL A 306 21.29 -0.45 29.79
N CYS A 307 20.09 -0.59 30.32
CA CYS A 307 19.04 -1.49 29.85
C CYS A 307 17.85 -0.73 29.23
N ASP A 308 17.97 0.59 29.14
CA ASP A 308 17.00 1.49 28.56
C ASP A 308 17.21 1.61 27.04
N ASN A 309 16.18 1.30 26.26
CA ASN A 309 16.17 1.47 24.80
C ASN A 309 15.87 2.92 24.37
N CYS A 310 15.51 3.80 25.31
CA CYS A 310 15.44 5.26 25.14
C CYS A 310 16.06 6.04 26.32
N PRO A 311 17.38 6.00 26.54
CA PRO A 311 18.04 6.54 27.74
C PRO A 311 17.80 8.03 28.07
N ASP A 312 17.30 8.84 27.14
CA ASP A 312 17.05 10.26 27.32
C ASP A 312 15.54 10.62 27.25
N ASN A 313 14.65 9.64 27.01
CA ASN A 313 13.22 9.83 26.76
C ASN A 313 12.34 8.87 27.57
N TYR A 314 11.62 9.40 28.55
CA TYR A 314 10.80 8.63 29.51
C TYR A 314 9.91 7.56 28.83
N ASN A 315 10.24 6.28 29.01
CA ASN A 315 9.51 5.16 28.40
C ASN A 315 9.54 3.87 29.27
N PRO A 316 8.85 3.86 30.43
CA PRO A 316 9.00 2.82 31.45
C PRO A 316 8.59 1.40 31.03
N THR A 317 7.89 1.26 29.89
CA THR A 317 7.48 -0.03 29.31
C THR A 317 8.50 -0.63 28.37
N GLN A 318 9.48 0.15 27.90
CA GLN A 318 10.56 -0.30 27.02
C GLN A 318 10.03 -1.00 25.76
N TYR A 319 8.91 -0.48 25.23
CA TYR A 319 8.31 -0.99 24.01
C TYR A 319 9.25 -0.72 22.83
N ASP A 320 9.36 -1.71 21.95
CA ASP A 320 10.25 -1.77 20.78
C ASP A 320 9.53 -2.66 19.77
N SER A 321 8.72 -2.04 18.92
CA SER A 321 7.80 -2.71 18.00
C SER A 321 8.52 -3.51 16.91
N ASP A 322 9.68 -3.04 16.47
CA ASP A 322 10.43 -3.61 15.35
C ASP A 322 11.64 -4.49 15.77
N GLY A 323 12.01 -4.42 17.05
CA GLY A 323 13.06 -5.23 17.69
C GLY A 323 14.48 -4.78 17.39
N ASP A 324 14.70 -3.51 17.06
CA ASP A 324 16.00 -2.99 16.66
C ASP A 324 16.87 -2.49 17.85
N ASN A 325 16.31 -2.45 19.06
CA ASN A 325 16.88 -1.92 20.32
C ASN A 325 16.89 -0.39 20.46
N VAL A 326 16.09 0.32 19.68
CA VAL A 326 15.62 1.69 19.95
C VAL A 326 14.14 1.56 20.36
N GLY A 327 13.71 2.31 21.38
CA GLY A 327 12.31 2.23 21.81
C GLY A 327 11.42 3.18 21.02
N ASP A 328 10.16 2.80 20.79
CA ASP A 328 9.20 3.54 19.95
C ASP A 328 9.09 5.05 20.29
N VAL A 329 9.29 5.43 21.56
CA VAL A 329 9.22 6.82 22.04
C VAL A 329 10.39 7.69 21.53
N CYS A 330 11.51 7.06 21.20
CA CYS A 330 12.70 7.72 20.66
C CYS A 330 13.08 7.19 19.27
N ASP A 331 12.22 6.38 18.67
CA ASP A 331 12.40 5.81 17.34
C ASP A 331 11.70 6.69 16.29
N ASN A 332 12.47 7.16 15.30
CA ASN A 332 11.92 7.87 14.15
C ASN A 332 11.36 6.92 13.06
N CYS A 333 11.45 5.60 13.24
CA CYS A 333 10.75 4.56 12.50
C CYS A 333 10.27 3.41 13.42
N PRO A 334 9.25 3.61 14.27
CA PRO A 334 8.86 2.63 15.29
C PRO A 334 8.57 1.21 14.78
N ASP A 335 8.12 1.08 13.53
CA ASP A 335 7.76 -0.21 12.92
C ASP A 335 8.85 -0.80 11.99
N ASP A 336 9.94 -0.07 11.73
CA ASP A 336 10.94 -0.40 10.72
C ASP A 336 12.40 -0.28 11.22
N PRO A 337 13.14 -1.41 11.36
CA PRO A 337 14.43 -1.42 12.06
C PRO A 337 15.49 -0.47 11.49
N ASN A 338 15.87 0.53 12.29
CA ASN A 338 16.77 1.62 11.89
C ASN A 338 17.70 2.13 13.03
N THR A 339 18.44 1.24 13.70
CA THR A 339 19.32 1.51 14.86
C THR A 339 20.25 2.74 14.85
N ASP A 340 20.51 3.36 13.70
CA ASP A 340 21.29 4.60 13.59
C ASP A 340 20.45 5.89 13.60
N GLN A 341 19.12 5.78 13.60
CA GLN A 341 18.15 6.86 13.69
C GLN A 341 18.48 7.97 12.68
N ALA A 342 18.79 7.55 11.45
CA ALA A 342 19.12 8.45 10.37
C ALA A 342 17.86 9.20 9.92
N ASP A 343 18.00 10.52 9.82
CA ASP A 343 16.99 11.47 9.38
C ASP A 343 17.73 12.52 8.52
N GLY A 344 17.63 12.34 7.21
CA GLY A 344 18.40 13.05 6.19
C GLY A 344 17.97 14.51 6.06
N ASP A 345 16.69 14.79 6.26
CA ASP A 345 16.07 16.07 5.96
C ASP A 345 15.58 16.85 7.20
N GLY A 346 15.52 16.19 8.36
CA GLY A 346 15.25 16.74 9.68
C GLY A 346 13.77 16.86 10.02
N ASP A 347 12.90 16.05 9.41
CA ASP A 347 11.45 16.12 9.57
C ASP A 347 10.88 15.22 10.68
N THR A 348 11.76 14.50 11.38
CA THR A 348 11.48 13.55 12.47
C THR A 348 11.00 12.15 12.08
N VAL A 349 10.88 11.85 10.79
CA VAL A 349 10.71 10.50 10.24
C VAL A 349 12.08 9.97 9.82
N GLY A 350 12.34 8.68 10.01
CA GLY A 350 13.64 8.10 9.67
C GLY A 350 13.75 7.69 8.21
N ASP A 351 14.96 7.82 7.62
CA ASP A 351 15.26 7.52 6.20
C ASP A 351 14.75 6.13 5.71
N VAL A 352 14.52 5.19 6.63
CA VAL A 352 14.08 3.82 6.34
C VAL A 352 12.58 3.73 6.11
N CYS A 353 11.79 4.50 6.85
CA CYS A 353 10.33 4.55 6.78
C CYS A 353 9.81 5.85 6.13
N ASP A 354 10.71 6.71 5.69
CA ASP A 354 10.42 7.95 5.01
C ASP A 354 10.21 7.73 3.50
N ASN A 355 9.02 8.05 2.99
CA ASN A 355 8.69 8.05 1.57
C ASN A 355 9.19 9.30 0.82
N CYS A 356 9.83 10.25 1.52
CA CYS A 356 10.63 11.35 0.98
C CYS A 356 11.95 11.61 1.76
N PRO A 357 12.94 10.70 1.76
CA PRO A 357 14.16 10.77 2.60
C PRO A 357 15.06 12.02 2.49
N ASP A 358 14.80 12.90 1.53
CA ASP A 358 15.56 14.12 1.25
C ASP A 358 14.68 15.39 1.33
N VAL A 359 13.37 15.28 1.58
CA VAL A 359 12.38 16.37 1.52
C VAL A 359 11.38 16.28 2.68
N PRO A 360 11.41 17.24 3.65
CA PRO A 360 10.64 17.11 4.89
C PRO A 360 9.15 16.95 4.67
N ASN A 361 8.58 15.85 5.17
CA ASN A 361 7.18 15.49 5.01
C ASN A 361 6.66 14.62 6.18
N GLN A 362 6.73 15.15 7.41
CA GLN A 362 6.34 14.48 8.66
C GLN A 362 5.06 13.60 8.63
N PHE A 363 4.07 13.94 7.79
CA PHE A 363 2.81 13.21 7.68
C PHE A 363 2.83 12.04 6.67
N GLN A 364 3.94 11.81 5.98
CA GLN A 364 4.19 10.67 5.09
C GLN A 364 3.05 10.42 4.08
N THR A 365 2.38 11.49 3.64
CA THR A 365 1.21 11.39 2.76
C THR A 365 1.63 10.88 1.39
N ASP A 366 1.03 9.77 0.97
CA ASP A 366 1.19 9.13 -0.34
C ASP A 366 -0.22 8.86 -0.87
N THR A 367 -0.68 9.70 -1.80
CA THR A 367 -2.08 9.69 -2.26
C THR A 367 -2.36 8.57 -3.25
N ASP A 368 -1.35 8.13 -3.99
CA ASP A 368 -1.51 7.17 -5.08
C ASP A 368 -0.97 5.76 -4.73
N GLY A 369 -0.24 5.64 -3.62
CA GLY A 369 0.21 4.39 -3.01
C GLY A 369 1.45 3.79 -3.67
N ASP A 370 2.30 4.61 -4.29
CA ASP A 370 3.48 4.15 -5.01
C ASP A 370 4.75 4.09 -4.14
N ASN A 371 4.70 4.56 -2.88
CA ASN A 371 5.81 4.70 -1.92
C ASN A 371 6.77 5.87 -2.19
N VAL A 372 6.33 6.88 -2.94
CA VAL A 372 6.93 8.21 -3.01
C VAL A 372 5.94 9.19 -2.39
N GLY A 373 6.36 9.95 -1.38
CA GLY A 373 5.45 10.87 -0.71
C GLY A 373 5.10 12.07 -1.58
N ASN A 374 3.87 12.60 -1.44
CA ASN A 374 3.36 13.76 -2.18
C ASN A 374 4.32 14.98 -2.16
N ALA A 375 5.16 15.11 -1.14
CA ALA A 375 6.11 16.22 -0.99
C ALA A 375 7.30 16.15 -1.96
N CYS A 376 7.66 14.94 -2.40
CA CYS A 376 8.77 14.66 -3.32
C CYS A 376 8.30 13.95 -4.61
N ASP A 377 7.00 13.72 -4.74
CA ASP A 377 6.37 13.11 -5.88
C ASP A 377 6.03 14.13 -6.98
N ASN A 378 6.55 13.91 -8.18
CA ASN A 378 6.25 14.71 -9.36
C ASN A 378 4.94 14.29 -10.07
N CYS A 379 4.26 13.25 -9.58
CA CYS A 379 2.89 12.86 -9.95
C CYS A 379 2.03 12.41 -8.75
N PRO A 380 1.67 13.31 -7.81
CA PRO A 380 1.01 12.97 -6.54
C PRO A 380 -0.30 12.14 -6.61
N ASP A 381 -0.94 12.08 -7.78
CA ASP A 381 -2.21 11.38 -7.99
C ASP A 381 -2.07 10.13 -8.89
N ASP A 382 -0.89 9.86 -9.47
CA ASP A 382 -0.66 8.84 -10.50
C ASP A 382 0.66 8.05 -10.27
N PRO A 383 0.60 6.75 -9.89
CA PRO A 383 1.76 6.00 -9.40
C PRO A 383 2.97 5.95 -10.33
N ASN A 384 4.12 6.46 -9.89
CA ASN A 384 5.37 6.54 -10.65
C ASN A 384 6.66 6.46 -9.79
N THR A 385 6.87 5.32 -9.12
CA THR A 385 8.07 5.02 -8.29
C THR A 385 9.46 5.40 -8.83
N ASP A 386 9.64 5.56 -10.14
CA ASP A 386 10.93 5.94 -10.74
C ASP A 386 11.13 7.46 -10.87
N GLN A 387 10.09 8.24 -10.57
CA GLN A 387 10.08 9.71 -10.60
C GLN A 387 10.68 10.25 -11.90
N ALA A 388 10.34 9.58 -13.02
CA ALA A 388 10.81 9.96 -14.33
C ALA A 388 10.23 11.32 -14.72
N ASP A 389 11.12 12.25 -15.09
CA ASP A 389 10.82 13.59 -15.56
C ASP A 389 11.82 13.90 -16.68
N ALA A 390 11.40 13.65 -17.92
CA ALA A 390 12.29 13.67 -19.07
C ALA A 390 12.73 15.08 -19.49
N ASP A 391 11.95 16.12 -19.17
CA ASP A 391 12.22 17.51 -19.54
C ASP A 391 12.60 18.44 -18.37
N SER A 392 12.52 17.92 -17.14
CA SER A 392 12.94 18.54 -15.89
C SER A 392 12.11 19.74 -15.45
N ASP A 393 10.79 19.66 -15.60
CA ASP A 393 9.84 20.72 -15.24
C ASP A 393 9.14 20.50 -13.89
N ASN A 394 9.42 19.38 -13.22
CA ASN A 394 8.84 18.87 -11.97
C ASN A 394 7.42 18.28 -12.09
N VAL A 395 6.98 17.94 -13.29
CA VAL A 395 5.83 17.06 -13.54
C VAL A 395 6.36 15.74 -14.09
N GLY A 396 5.87 14.60 -13.57
CA GLY A 396 6.38 13.29 -13.98
C GLY A 396 5.80 12.81 -15.32
N ASP A 397 6.60 12.05 -16.07
CA ASP A 397 6.28 11.55 -17.42
C ASP A 397 4.89 10.87 -17.54
N ILE A 398 4.34 10.34 -16.43
CA ILE A 398 3.05 9.63 -16.42
C ILE A 398 1.84 10.57 -16.30
N CYS A 399 2.00 11.70 -15.62
CA CYS A 399 0.96 12.71 -15.40
C CYS A 399 1.19 13.98 -16.22
N ASP A 400 2.30 14.03 -16.96
CA ASP A 400 2.66 15.12 -17.86
C ASP A 400 1.92 15.00 -19.20
N ASN A 401 1.17 16.03 -19.57
CA ASN A 401 0.51 16.15 -20.87
C ASN A 401 1.46 16.64 -21.99
N CYS A 402 2.72 16.96 -21.66
CA CYS A 402 3.84 17.16 -22.57
C CYS A 402 5.17 16.53 -22.08
N PRO A 403 5.29 15.19 -22.03
CA PRO A 403 6.42 14.46 -21.41
C PRO A 403 7.84 14.72 -21.93
N ASN A 404 8.05 15.63 -22.88
CA ASN A 404 9.37 15.96 -23.41
C ASN A 404 9.57 17.47 -23.57
N ASP A 405 8.58 18.29 -23.22
CA ASP A 405 8.55 19.73 -23.43
C ASP A 405 7.96 20.47 -22.21
N ALA A 406 8.85 20.96 -21.35
CA ALA A 406 8.54 21.55 -20.05
C ALA A 406 7.34 22.53 -20.05
N ASN A 407 6.31 22.16 -19.28
CA ASN A 407 5.08 22.91 -19.05
C ASN A 407 4.52 22.67 -17.62
N PRO A 408 5.14 23.26 -16.57
CA PRO A 408 4.77 22.98 -15.17
C PRO A 408 3.31 23.29 -14.79
N ASP A 409 2.60 24.08 -15.60
CA ASP A 409 1.21 24.47 -15.40
C ASP A 409 0.21 23.53 -16.09
N GLN A 410 0.71 22.56 -16.88
CA GLN A 410 -0.07 21.48 -17.50
C GLN A 410 -1.31 21.98 -18.26
N VAL A 411 -1.20 23.16 -18.88
CA VAL A 411 -2.30 23.82 -19.58
C VAL A 411 -2.64 23.04 -20.85
N ASP A 412 -3.90 22.62 -20.95
CA ASP A 412 -4.53 22.01 -22.13
C ASP A 412 -5.80 22.83 -22.43
N THR A 413 -5.68 23.80 -23.35
CA THR A 413 -6.72 24.80 -23.65
C THR A 413 -7.95 24.16 -24.27
N ASP A 414 -7.80 23.07 -25.02
CA ASP A 414 -8.85 22.51 -25.85
C ASP A 414 -9.36 21.13 -25.38
N GLY A 415 -8.65 20.49 -24.45
CA GLY A 415 -9.01 19.29 -23.71
C GLY A 415 -8.75 18.00 -24.48
N ASP A 416 -7.75 17.97 -25.36
CA ASP A 416 -7.46 16.83 -26.23
C ASP A 416 -6.41 15.84 -25.68
N THR A 417 -5.88 16.10 -24.48
CA THR A 417 -4.84 15.34 -23.74
C THR A 417 -3.38 15.69 -24.05
N TYR A 418 -3.10 16.56 -25.03
CA TYR A 418 -1.78 17.16 -25.21
C TYR A 418 -1.78 18.59 -24.65
N GLY A 419 -0.73 18.97 -23.91
CA GLY A 419 -0.61 20.33 -23.40
C GLY A 419 -0.30 21.33 -24.52
N ASP A 420 -0.68 22.60 -24.33
CA ASP A 420 -0.53 23.69 -25.32
C ASP A 420 0.90 23.85 -25.86
N VAL A 421 1.91 23.40 -25.10
CA VAL A 421 3.33 23.50 -25.44
C VAL A 421 3.75 22.46 -26.49
N CYS A 422 3.18 21.27 -26.45
CA CYS A 422 3.50 20.15 -27.35
C CYS A 422 2.36 19.80 -28.33
N ASP A 423 1.20 20.44 -28.17
CA ASP A 423 0.07 20.35 -29.09
C ASP A 423 0.36 21.13 -30.39
N ASN A 424 0.24 20.44 -31.53
CA ASN A 424 0.38 21.06 -32.85
C ASN A 424 -0.88 21.82 -33.31
N CYS A 425 -1.97 21.79 -32.54
CA CYS A 425 -3.15 22.63 -32.67
C CYS A 425 -3.74 23.11 -31.32
N PRO A 426 -3.06 24.01 -30.57
CA PRO A 426 -3.39 24.39 -29.16
C PRO A 426 -4.79 24.97 -28.86
N ASN A 427 -5.65 25.12 -29.86
CA ASN A 427 -6.99 25.67 -29.72
C ASN A 427 -8.07 24.81 -30.40
N ASP A 428 -7.67 23.72 -31.07
CA ASP A 428 -8.53 22.91 -31.93
C ASP A 428 -8.27 21.40 -31.69
N PRO A 429 -9.12 20.71 -30.89
CA PRO A 429 -8.81 19.39 -30.33
C PRO A 429 -8.47 18.33 -31.38
N ASN A 430 -7.29 17.72 -31.27
CA ASN A 430 -6.78 16.71 -32.20
C ASN A 430 -5.90 15.66 -31.50
N ALA A 431 -6.47 14.89 -30.55
CA ALA A 431 -5.76 13.88 -29.74
C ALA A 431 -4.89 12.83 -30.48
N ASP A 432 -4.96 12.70 -31.81
CA ASP A 432 -4.05 11.88 -32.60
C ASP A 432 -2.77 12.62 -33.06
N GLN A 433 -2.70 13.92 -32.77
CA GLN A 433 -1.66 14.88 -33.14
C GLN A 433 -1.24 14.72 -34.60
N ALA A 434 -2.22 14.42 -35.46
CA ALA A 434 -1.97 14.15 -36.87
C ALA A 434 -1.42 15.40 -37.55
N ASP A 435 -0.23 15.26 -38.09
CA ASP A 435 0.48 16.26 -38.89
C ASP A 435 0.99 15.52 -40.13
N ALA A 436 0.19 15.53 -41.19
CA ALA A 436 0.37 14.67 -42.34
C ALA A 436 1.58 15.06 -43.21
N ASP A 437 2.08 16.29 -43.09
CA ASP A 437 3.26 16.77 -43.80
C ASP A 437 4.48 17.09 -42.91
N SER A 438 4.29 17.05 -41.59
CA SER A 438 5.33 17.17 -40.57
C SER A 438 5.96 18.57 -40.48
N ASP A 439 5.18 19.63 -40.65
CA ASP A 439 5.63 21.03 -40.53
C ASP A 439 5.48 21.63 -39.13
N GLY A 440 4.85 20.90 -38.20
CA GLY A 440 4.61 21.30 -36.83
C GLY A 440 3.26 21.99 -36.60
N ILE A 441 2.39 22.07 -37.62
CA ILE A 441 1.00 22.51 -37.52
C ILE A 441 0.10 21.29 -37.76
N GLY A 442 -0.82 20.99 -36.84
CA GLY A 442 -1.66 19.80 -36.98
C GLY A 442 -2.70 19.92 -38.10
N ASP A 443 -3.10 18.79 -38.68
CA ASP A 443 -4.05 18.66 -39.80
C ASP A 443 -5.37 19.43 -39.57
N VAL A 444 -5.77 19.60 -38.32
CA VAL A 444 -7.03 20.23 -37.92
C VAL A 444 -6.98 21.75 -38.01
N CYS A 445 -5.82 22.35 -37.72
CA CYS A 445 -5.59 23.80 -37.71
C CYS A 445 -4.70 24.28 -38.86
N ASP A 446 -4.14 23.36 -39.65
CA ASP A 446 -3.41 23.67 -40.86
C ASP A 446 -4.34 24.01 -42.04
N ALA A 447 -4.04 25.13 -42.71
CA ALA A 447 -4.72 25.54 -43.94
C ALA A 447 -4.27 24.71 -45.16
N CYS A 448 -3.07 24.14 -45.10
CA CYS A 448 -2.43 23.32 -46.12
C CYS A 448 -1.95 21.95 -45.56
N PRO A 449 -2.85 21.08 -45.04
CA PRO A 449 -2.53 19.87 -44.26
C PRO A 449 -1.70 18.77 -44.95
N ASN A 450 -1.19 19.01 -46.16
CA ASN A 450 -0.41 18.04 -46.91
C ASN A 450 0.81 18.70 -47.57
N ASP A 451 1.11 19.96 -47.23
CA ASP A 451 2.24 20.71 -47.71
C ASP A 451 3.03 21.40 -46.58
N PRO A 452 4.24 20.92 -46.27
CA PRO A 452 4.99 21.44 -45.14
C PRO A 452 5.64 22.81 -45.39
N ASN A 453 5.52 23.35 -46.61
CA ASN A 453 5.98 24.70 -46.93
C ASN A 453 4.84 25.72 -46.92
N ASN A 454 3.60 25.28 -46.69
CA ASN A 454 2.41 26.11 -46.72
C ASN A 454 2.34 26.97 -48.00
N ASP A 455 1.68 28.13 -47.94
CA ASP A 455 1.65 29.14 -49.00
C ASP A 455 2.92 30.03 -48.93
N GLU A 456 4.08 29.50 -49.37
CA GLU A 456 5.42 30.14 -49.25
C GLU A 456 5.47 31.55 -49.89
N ASP A 457 4.72 31.78 -50.96
CA ASP A 457 4.72 33.04 -51.68
C ASP A 457 3.47 33.93 -51.49
N GLY A 458 2.51 33.47 -50.67
CA GLY A 458 1.35 34.22 -50.21
C GLY A 458 0.31 34.49 -51.29
N ASP A 459 0.21 33.61 -52.28
CA ASP A 459 -0.67 33.76 -53.43
C ASP A 459 -2.07 33.15 -53.23
N GLY A 460 -2.24 32.39 -52.14
CA GLY A 460 -3.47 31.74 -51.72
C GLY A 460 -3.64 30.31 -52.22
N VAL A 461 -2.59 29.69 -52.77
CA VAL A 461 -2.52 28.30 -53.20
C VAL A 461 -1.44 27.59 -52.38
N CYS A 462 -1.78 26.47 -51.74
CA CYS A 462 -0.80 25.67 -51.00
C CYS A 462 0.27 25.13 -51.96
N GLY A 463 1.54 25.15 -51.57
CA GLY A 463 2.69 24.75 -52.38
C GLY A 463 2.63 23.32 -52.95
N ASP A 464 1.89 22.39 -52.33
CA ASP A 464 1.66 21.04 -52.89
C ASP A 464 0.76 21.03 -54.13
N VAL A 465 -0.08 22.04 -54.29
CA VAL A 465 -0.97 22.25 -55.43
C VAL A 465 -0.63 23.49 -56.25
N ASP A 466 0.35 24.28 -55.81
CA ASP A 466 0.92 25.41 -56.52
C ASP A 466 1.89 24.92 -57.59
N ASN A 467 1.62 25.23 -58.85
CA ASN A 467 2.52 24.91 -59.95
C ASN A 467 3.73 25.86 -60.08
N CYS A 468 3.81 26.93 -59.28
CA CYS A 468 5.04 27.69 -59.03
C CYS A 468 5.19 28.10 -57.55
N PRO A 469 5.48 27.15 -56.62
CA PRO A 469 5.45 27.34 -55.16
C PRO A 469 6.31 28.47 -54.56
N THR A 470 7.18 29.09 -55.36
CA THR A 470 8.10 30.15 -54.93
C THR A 470 7.96 31.43 -55.77
N VAL A 471 6.99 31.48 -56.69
CA VAL A 471 6.82 32.54 -57.67
C VAL A 471 5.34 32.86 -57.87
N TYR A 472 4.84 33.77 -57.03
CA TYR A 472 3.47 34.30 -57.01
C TYR A 472 2.74 34.22 -58.37
N ASN A 473 1.81 33.26 -58.48
CA ASN A 473 1.00 33.02 -59.66
C ASN A 473 -0.42 32.51 -59.30
N PRO A 474 -1.28 33.33 -58.67
CA PRO A 474 -2.60 32.88 -58.19
C PRO A 474 -3.56 32.37 -59.30
N ASP A 475 -3.19 32.55 -60.57
CA ASP A 475 -3.94 32.06 -61.72
C ASP A 475 -3.53 30.66 -62.19
N GLN A 476 -2.42 30.12 -61.67
CA GLN A 476 -1.94 28.76 -61.85
C GLN A 476 -1.85 28.36 -63.33
N LEU A 477 -1.44 29.31 -64.18
CA LEU A 477 -1.41 29.10 -65.63
C LEU A 477 -0.25 28.17 -66.03
N ASP A 478 -0.61 27.00 -66.54
CA ASP A 478 0.27 25.98 -67.08
C ASP A 478 -0.20 25.62 -68.51
N SER A 479 0.60 26.00 -69.51
CA SER A 479 0.25 25.91 -70.93
C SER A 479 0.38 24.50 -71.52
N ASP A 480 1.25 23.67 -70.98
CA ASP A 480 1.54 22.34 -71.53
C ASP A 480 1.07 21.17 -70.64
N GLY A 481 0.65 21.49 -69.42
CA GLY A 481 -0.06 20.60 -68.50
C GLY A 481 0.88 19.73 -67.68
N ASP A 482 2.07 20.23 -67.35
CA ASP A 482 3.10 19.51 -66.62
C ASP A 482 3.17 19.83 -65.13
N ASP A 483 2.21 20.58 -64.60
CA ASP A 483 2.16 20.99 -63.20
C ASP A 483 3.35 21.91 -62.80
N VAL A 484 4.06 22.50 -63.76
CA VAL A 484 4.97 23.65 -63.58
C VAL A 484 4.38 24.86 -64.32
N GLY A 485 4.17 25.96 -63.60
CA GLY A 485 3.52 27.14 -64.17
C GLY A 485 4.40 27.82 -65.23
N ASP A 486 3.75 28.41 -66.25
CA ASP A 486 4.39 29.08 -67.38
C ASP A 486 5.47 30.12 -66.96
N VAL A 487 5.34 30.68 -65.76
CA VAL A 487 6.22 31.72 -65.22
C VAL A 487 7.52 31.17 -64.63
N CYS A 488 7.55 29.90 -64.24
CA CYS A 488 8.70 29.21 -63.66
C CYS A 488 9.21 28.02 -64.49
N ASP A 489 8.58 27.71 -65.63
CA ASP A 489 8.95 26.62 -66.54
C ASP A 489 10.11 26.99 -67.53
N ASN A 490 11.16 26.16 -67.59
CA ASN A 490 12.31 26.25 -68.50
C ASN A 490 12.11 25.50 -69.84
N CYS A 491 10.98 24.79 -70.00
CA CYS A 491 10.43 24.35 -71.28
C CYS A 491 8.90 24.63 -71.39
N PRO A 492 8.41 25.91 -71.43
CA PRO A 492 6.98 26.35 -71.38
C PRO A 492 5.96 25.78 -72.39
N ALA A 493 6.37 24.85 -73.24
CA ALA A 493 5.55 24.22 -74.27
C ALA A 493 5.80 22.71 -74.38
N THR A 494 6.71 22.16 -73.58
CA THR A 494 7.01 20.74 -73.49
C THR A 494 7.12 20.30 -72.03
N PRO A 495 6.18 19.47 -71.55
CA PRO A 495 6.11 19.07 -70.15
C PRO A 495 7.41 18.52 -69.57
N ASN A 496 7.92 19.15 -68.51
CA ASN A 496 9.09 18.74 -67.74
C ASN A 496 9.04 19.19 -66.27
N THR A 497 8.23 18.49 -65.47
CA THR A 497 8.09 18.68 -64.01
C THR A 497 9.40 18.83 -63.23
N ASP A 498 10.48 18.14 -63.64
CA ASP A 498 11.75 18.14 -62.91
C ASP A 498 12.59 19.39 -63.14
N GLN A 499 12.22 20.20 -64.14
CA GLN A 499 12.92 21.42 -64.55
C GLN A 499 14.44 21.19 -64.70
N ALA A 500 14.85 19.97 -65.05
CA ALA A 500 16.24 19.58 -65.10
C ALA A 500 16.96 20.35 -66.21
N ASP A 501 18.14 20.87 -65.91
CA ASP A 501 19.02 21.60 -66.83
C ASP A 501 20.47 21.23 -66.48
N ALA A 502 20.91 20.08 -67.00
CA ALA A 502 22.12 19.40 -66.55
C ALA A 502 23.42 20.10 -66.98
N ASP A 503 23.36 21.00 -67.95
CA ASP A 503 24.48 21.86 -68.33
C ASP A 503 24.29 23.36 -68.02
N SER A 504 23.16 23.70 -67.39
CA SER A 504 22.81 25.01 -66.83
C SER A 504 22.77 26.12 -67.88
N ASP A 505 22.22 25.82 -69.05
CA ASP A 505 22.16 26.74 -70.17
C ASP A 505 20.80 27.44 -70.36
N THR A 506 19.87 27.20 -69.43
CA THR A 506 18.48 27.73 -69.33
C THR A 506 17.45 27.07 -70.24
N VAL A 507 17.82 26.04 -70.99
CA VAL A 507 16.90 25.16 -71.71
C VAL A 507 16.79 23.87 -70.91
N GLY A 508 15.58 23.46 -70.53
CA GLY A 508 15.42 22.21 -69.80
C GLY A 508 15.80 21.00 -70.65
N ASP A 509 16.37 19.97 -70.02
CA ASP A 509 16.88 18.72 -70.60
C ASP A 509 15.87 18.07 -71.56
N VAL A 510 14.57 18.21 -71.27
CA VAL A 510 13.47 17.62 -72.06
C VAL A 510 13.27 18.33 -73.41
N CYS A 511 13.57 19.62 -73.47
CA CYS A 511 13.56 20.40 -74.70
C CYS A 511 14.98 20.68 -75.25
N ASP A 512 15.99 20.09 -74.62
CA ASP A 512 17.40 20.13 -75.00
C ASP A 512 17.82 18.90 -75.83
N ASN A 513 18.39 19.13 -77.01
CA ASN A 513 18.95 18.11 -77.89
C ASN A 513 20.44 17.82 -77.61
N CYS A 514 21.09 18.56 -76.71
CA CYS A 514 22.35 18.19 -76.08
C CYS A 514 22.33 18.39 -74.55
N PRO A 515 21.52 17.62 -73.79
CA PRO A 515 21.27 17.86 -72.35
C PRO A 515 22.49 17.93 -71.41
N THR A 516 23.67 17.54 -71.88
CA THR A 516 24.90 17.53 -71.07
C THR A 516 26.02 18.38 -71.68
N VAL A 517 25.72 19.09 -72.77
CA VAL A 517 26.67 19.85 -73.57
C VAL A 517 26.02 21.14 -74.05
N ALA A 518 26.18 22.19 -73.23
CA ALA A 518 25.50 23.48 -73.38
C ALA A 518 25.46 23.98 -74.81
N ASN A 519 24.24 24.16 -75.32
CA ASN A 519 23.94 24.47 -76.70
C ASN A 519 22.59 25.20 -76.87
N VAL A 520 22.30 26.25 -76.07
CA VAL A 520 21.13 27.17 -76.12
C VAL A 520 20.43 27.41 -77.48
N ASP A 521 21.11 27.25 -78.63
CA ASP A 521 20.53 27.35 -79.97
C ASP A 521 19.95 26.03 -80.57
N GLN A 522 20.14 24.88 -79.92
CA GLN A 522 19.47 23.60 -80.15
C GLN A 522 19.61 23.07 -81.59
N THR A 523 20.85 22.91 -82.09
CA THR A 523 21.15 22.57 -83.50
C THR A 523 21.36 21.05 -83.74
N ASP A 524 20.66 20.45 -84.72
CA ASP A 524 20.71 19.01 -85.11
C ASP A 524 20.74 18.86 -86.66
N SER A 525 21.84 18.30 -87.21
CA SER A 525 22.11 18.25 -88.66
C SER A 525 21.54 17.05 -89.41
N ASP A 526 21.51 15.86 -88.81
CA ASP A 526 20.99 14.65 -89.47
C ASP A 526 19.55 14.29 -89.04
N GLY A 527 19.01 15.07 -88.10
CA GLY A 527 17.61 15.10 -87.72
C GLY A 527 17.23 13.95 -86.81
N ASP A 528 18.20 13.38 -86.11
CA ASP A 528 18.02 12.23 -85.23
C ASP A 528 17.75 12.63 -83.78
N THR A 529 17.51 13.91 -83.48
CA THR A 529 17.22 14.44 -82.14
C THR A 529 18.41 14.50 -81.18
N VAL A 530 19.59 13.99 -81.57
CA VAL A 530 20.85 14.23 -80.87
C VAL A 530 21.53 15.41 -81.55
N GLY A 531 21.77 16.48 -80.79
CA GLY A 531 22.37 17.68 -81.33
C GLY A 531 23.83 17.44 -81.73
N ASP A 532 24.29 18.22 -82.71
CA ASP A 532 25.61 18.03 -83.35
C ASP A 532 26.78 18.05 -82.34
N ALA A 533 26.58 18.61 -81.14
CA ALA A 533 27.61 18.73 -80.12
C ALA A 533 27.91 17.42 -79.37
N CYS A 534 26.99 16.45 -79.37
CA CYS A 534 27.11 15.21 -78.59
C CYS A 534 26.90 13.89 -79.37
N ASP A 535 26.89 13.93 -80.71
CA ASP A 535 26.67 12.76 -81.57
C ASP A 535 27.99 11.99 -81.96
N ASN A 536 28.01 10.66 -81.81
CA ASN A 536 29.06 9.69 -82.12
C ASN A 536 28.87 8.95 -83.47
N CYS A 537 27.74 9.16 -84.16
CA CYS A 537 27.62 9.02 -85.61
C CYS A 537 26.92 10.27 -86.26
N PRO A 538 27.54 11.50 -86.27
CA PRO A 538 27.00 12.82 -86.69
C PRO A 538 26.34 13.00 -88.07
N THR A 539 26.23 11.93 -88.85
CA THR A 539 25.70 11.92 -90.22
C THR A 539 24.80 10.73 -90.50
N ALA A 540 24.62 9.85 -89.51
CA ALA A 540 23.85 8.63 -89.59
C ALA A 540 23.00 8.53 -88.32
N PRO A 541 21.68 8.77 -88.43
CA PRO A 541 20.78 8.83 -87.28
C PRO A 541 20.95 7.66 -86.32
N ASN A 542 21.49 7.95 -85.14
CA ASN A 542 21.72 7.01 -84.06
C ASN A 542 21.40 7.71 -82.73
N THR A 543 20.11 7.97 -82.54
CA THR A 543 19.52 8.55 -81.33
C THR A 543 20.08 7.96 -80.02
N ASP A 544 20.47 6.69 -80.04
CA ASP A 544 20.88 5.93 -78.86
C ASP A 544 22.36 6.07 -78.51
N GLN A 545 23.18 6.59 -79.43
CA GLN A 545 24.60 6.84 -79.21
C GLN A 545 25.37 5.64 -78.64
N ALA A 546 24.84 4.43 -78.83
CA ALA A 546 25.33 3.22 -78.18
C ALA A 546 26.74 2.90 -78.70
N ASP A 547 27.64 2.48 -77.83
CA ASP A 547 29.05 2.16 -78.14
C ASP A 547 29.50 1.04 -77.19
N GLY A 548 29.17 -0.19 -77.57
CA GLY A 548 29.11 -1.36 -76.71
C GLY A 548 30.48 -1.85 -76.22
N ASP A 549 31.54 -1.51 -76.92
CA ASP A 549 32.91 -1.90 -76.57
C ASP A 549 33.83 -0.72 -76.22
N ASN A 550 33.26 0.48 -76.11
CA ASN A 550 33.92 1.76 -75.83
C ASN A 550 35.01 2.12 -76.86
N ASP A 551 34.59 1.87 -78.07
CA ASP A 551 35.11 2.23 -79.35
C ASP A 551 35.46 3.68 -79.62
N THR A 552 34.55 4.56 -79.20
CA THR A 552 34.25 5.89 -79.75
C THR A 552 33.51 5.90 -81.09
N VAL A 553 33.14 4.73 -81.62
CA VAL A 553 32.27 4.57 -82.79
C VAL A 553 30.96 3.98 -82.29
N GLY A 554 29.83 4.56 -82.70
CA GLY A 554 28.55 4.05 -82.23
C GLY A 554 28.19 2.70 -82.87
N ASP A 555 27.51 1.81 -82.14
CA ASP A 555 27.06 0.46 -82.50
C ASP A 555 26.34 0.38 -83.85
N ILE A 556 25.51 1.38 -84.15
CA ILE A 556 24.79 1.48 -85.43
C ILE A 556 25.77 1.68 -86.60
N CYS A 557 26.93 2.25 -86.30
CA CYS A 557 28.07 2.38 -87.18
C CYS A 557 29.26 1.43 -86.82
N ASP A 558 29.04 0.41 -85.95
CA ASP A 558 29.99 -0.61 -85.45
C ASP A 558 29.68 -2.05 -85.95
N ASN A 559 30.70 -2.85 -86.29
CA ASN A 559 30.62 -4.23 -86.79
C ASN A 559 31.29 -5.29 -85.89
N CYS A 560 31.87 -4.92 -84.75
CA CYS A 560 32.09 -5.84 -83.64
C CYS A 560 31.58 -5.19 -82.34
N PRO A 561 30.26 -5.01 -82.16
CA PRO A 561 29.71 -4.15 -81.10
C PRO A 561 30.03 -4.58 -79.65
N THR A 562 30.72 -5.69 -79.47
CA THR A 562 31.10 -6.25 -78.16
C THR A 562 32.60 -6.48 -78.00
N GLU A 563 33.41 -6.18 -79.02
CA GLU A 563 34.85 -6.49 -79.01
C GLU A 563 35.66 -5.38 -79.73
N ALA A 564 36.18 -4.45 -78.93
CA ALA A 564 36.81 -3.19 -79.36
C ALA A 564 37.63 -3.29 -80.65
N ASN A 565 37.19 -2.58 -81.69
CA ASN A 565 37.78 -2.59 -83.02
C ASN A 565 37.62 -1.24 -83.75
N THR A 566 38.33 -0.19 -83.27
CA THR A 566 38.17 1.21 -83.73
C THR A 566 38.37 1.46 -85.24
N ASP A 567 38.88 0.46 -85.95
CA ASP A 567 39.08 0.43 -87.40
C ASP A 567 38.02 -0.38 -88.19
N GLN A 568 37.14 -1.12 -87.51
CA GLN A 568 35.91 -1.74 -87.98
C GLN A 568 36.11 -2.83 -89.06
N ALA A 569 36.94 -3.86 -88.78
CA ALA A 569 37.34 -4.90 -89.74
C ALA A 569 36.54 -6.23 -89.65
N ASP A 570 36.06 -6.76 -90.80
CA ASP A 570 35.21 -7.97 -90.95
C ASP A 570 35.68 -8.83 -92.17
N GLY A 571 36.00 -10.11 -91.96
CA GLY A 571 36.74 -10.98 -92.89
C GLY A 571 35.92 -12.01 -93.68
N ASP A 572 34.78 -12.49 -93.18
CA ASP A 572 33.83 -13.31 -93.96
C ASP A 572 32.55 -12.55 -94.37
N GLU A 573 32.52 -11.24 -94.09
CA GLU A 573 31.54 -10.24 -94.55
C GLU A 573 30.11 -10.56 -94.08
N ASP A 574 29.97 -11.28 -92.97
CA ASP A 574 28.67 -11.67 -92.42
C ASP A 574 28.10 -10.67 -91.40
N THR A 575 28.76 -9.52 -91.26
CA THR A 575 28.45 -8.39 -90.35
C THR A 575 28.82 -8.61 -88.88
N VAL A 576 29.38 -9.78 -88.55
CA VAL A 576 30.02 -10.05 -87.27
C VAL A 576 31.53 -10.02 -87.52
N GLY A 577 32.22 -8.97 -87.08
CA GLY A 577 33.63 -8.84 -87.41
C GLY A 577 34.50 -9.91 -86.73
N ASP A 578 35.72 -10.06 -87.27
CA ASP A 578 36.56 -11.26 -87.13
C ASP A 578 36.88 -11.71 -85.69
N VAL A 579 36.63 -10.86 -84.70
CA VAL A 579 37.05 -11.05 -83.31
C VAL A 579 36.01 -11.83 -82.49
N CYS A 580 34.72 -11.87 -82.87
CA CYS A 580 33.62 -12.33 -82.00
C CYS A 580 32.78 -13.53 -82.51
N ASP A 581 33.34 -14.41 -83.32
CA ASP A 581 32.61 -15.52 -83.93
C ASP A 581 33.05 -16.95 -83.43
N ASN A 582 32.10 -17.74 -82.90
CA ASN A 582 32.15 -19.14 -82.38
C ASN A 582 31.84 -20.24 -83.42
N CYS A 583 31.46 -19.85 -84.64
CA CYS A 583 31.68 -20.62 -85.87
C CYS A 583 32.26 -19.72 -86.99
N PRO A 584 33.53 -19.24 -86.87
CA PRO A 584 34.15 -18.14 -87.67
C PRO A 584 34.44 -18.45 -89.16
N ALA A 585 33.77 -19.46 -89.70
CA ALA A 585 33.78 -19.83 -91.11
C ALA A 585 32.38 -20.25 -91.62
N ASP A 586 31.40 -20.41 -90.73
CA ASP A 586 30.04 -20.85 -91.00
C ASP A 586 29.10 -19.80 -90.38
N PRO A 587 28.54 -18.89 -91.19
CA PRO A 587 27.79 -17.72 -90.71
C PRO A 587 26.76 -18.12 -89.68
N ASN A 588 27.04 -17.79 -88.45
CA ASN A 588 26.23 -18.12 -87.29
C ASN A 588 26.18 -16.87 -86.44
N THR A 589 25.53 -15.84 -86.95
CA THR A 589 25.39 -14.53 -86.32
C THR A 589 24.86 -14.54 -84.87
N ASP A 590 24.55 -15.71 -84.25
CA ASP A 590 23.93 -15.95 -82.94
C ASP A 590 24.71 -16.82 -81.90
N GLN A 591 25.76 -17.55 -82.26
CA GLN A 591 26.85 -17.96 -81.34
C GLN A 591 26.53 -18.68 -79.96
N THR A 592 25.61 -19.66 -79.78
CA THR A 592 25.27 -20.32 -78.45
C THR A 592 25.98 -21.67 -78.15
N ASP A 593 26.21 -22.16 -76.88
CA ASP A 593 26.84 -23.46 -76.37
C ASP A 593 26.59 -23.79 -74.85
N GLY A 594 26.04 -24.98 -74.48
CA GLY A 594 25.39 -25.27 -73.19
C GLY A 594 26.01 -26.32 -72.26
N ASP A 595 26.51 -27.46 -72.75
CA ASP A 595 27.36 -28.35 -71.93
C ASP A 595 28.82 -27.84 -71.85
N SER A 596 29.09 -26.72 -72.54
CA SER A 596 30.38 -26.05 -72.65
C SER A 596 31.45 -26.94 -73.25
N ASP A 597 31.07 -27.82 -74.15
CA ASP A 597 31.99 -28.65 -74.89
C ASP A 597 32.66 -27.92 -76.08
N THR A 598 32.44 -26.59 -76.19
CA THR A 598 32.94 -25.60 -77.18
C THR A 598 32.26 -25.66 -78.54
N VAL A 599 31.30 -26.56 -78.68
CA VAL A 599 30.49 -26.69 -79.86
C VAL A 599 29.19 -26.01 -79.54
N GLY A 600 28.77 -25.13 -80.44
CA GLY A 600 27.56 -24.38 -80.17
C GLY A 600 26.37 -25.28 -79.81
N ASP A 601 25.42 -24.81 -79.00
CA ASP A 601 24.17 -25.49 -78.64
C ASP A 601 23.36 -25.83 -79.89
N VAL A 602 23.50 -24.98 -80.92
CA VAL A 602 23.01 -25.23 -82.29
C VAL A 602 23.58 -26.56 -82.86
N CYS A 603 24.50 -27.18 -82.13
CA CYS A 603 25.14 -28.45 -82.34
C CYS A 603 25.35 -29.39 -81.07
N ASP A 604 24.55 -29.35 -79.94
CA ASP A 604 24.64 -30.20 -78.66
C ASP A 604 23.31 -30.96 -78.19
N ASN A 605 23.35 -32.16 -77.52
CA ASN A 605 22.27 -33.13 -77.16
C ASN A 605 22.41 -34.03 -75.89
N CYS A 606 23.52 -34.06 -75.14
CA CYS A 606 23.44 -34.25 -73.69
C CYS A 606 23.95 -32.95 -73.10
N PRO A 607 23.11 -31.90 -73.09
CA PRO A 607 23.54 -30.53 -72.80
C PRO A 607 24.03 -30.33 -71.35
N ALA A 608 23.96 -31.39 -70.54
CA ALA A 608 24.45 -31.47 -69.18
C ALA A 608 25.48 -32.58 -68.95
N THR A 609 25.71 -33.45 -69.93
CA THR A 609 26.60 -34.61 -69.81
C THR A 609 27.57 -34.63 -70.97
N PRO A 610 28.78 -34.04 -70.81
CA PRO A 610 29.71 -33.73 -71.89
C PRO A 610 29.82 -34.83 -72.90
N ASN A 611 29.35 -34.51 -74.07
CA ASN A 611 29.29 -35.47 -75.14
C ASN A 611 29.47 -34.75 -76.45
N THR A 612 30.64 -34.13 -76.67
CA THR A 612 31.17 -33.69 -77.99
C THR A 612 30.83 -34.55 -79.22
N ASP A 613 30.35 -35.79 -79.04
CA ASP A 613 29.77 -36.68 -80.05
C ASP A 613 28.23 -36.89 -80.08
N GLN A 614 27.49 -36.65 -78.98
CA GLN A 614 26.04 -36.39 -78.90
C GLN A 614 25.04 -37.62 -79.09
N ALA A 615 24.58 -38.43 -78.06
CA ALA A 615 23.66 -39.64 -78.19
C ALA A 615 22.53 -39.96 -77.11
N ASP A 616 21.28 -40.43 -77.49
CA ASP A 616 20.02 -40.66 -76.65
C ASP A 616 18.96 -41.70 -77.22
N GLY A 617 18.23 -42.55 -76.43
CA GLY A 617 17.47 -43.72 -76.94
C GLY A 617 16.12 -44.21 -76.34
N ASP A 618 15.72 -43.99 -75.08
CA ASP A 618 14.29 -43.97 -74.70
C ASP A 618 13.63 -42.60 -75.00
N LEU A 619 14.45 -41.71 -75.57
CA LEU A 619 14.09 -40.42 -76.19
C LEU A 619 13.41 -39.48 -75.20
N ASP A 620 13.74 -39.64 -73.93
CA ASP A 620 13.30 -38.77 -72.86
C ASP A 620 14.23 -37.54 -72.70
N THR A 621 15.15 -37.33 -73.66
CA THR A 621 16.18 -36.28 -73.76
C THR A 621 17.34 -36.42 -72.79
N VAL A 622 17.32 -37.48 -71.98
CA VAL A 622 18.44 -37.90 -71.15
C VAL A 622 19.16 -38.99 -71.92
N GLY A 623 20.37 -38.70 -72.40
CA GLY A 623 21.10 -39.65 -73.23
C GLY A 623 21.17 -41.04 -72.60
N ASP A 624 20.96 -42.11 -73.39
CA ASP A 624 20.93 -43.54 -73.04
C ASP A 624 21.92 -43.97 -71.94
N VAL A 625 23.04 -43.28 -71.89
CA VAL A 625 24.12 -43.47 -70.94
C VAL A 625 23.72 -43.16 -69.48
N CYS A 626 22.49 -42.72 -69.18
CA CYS A 626 22.06 -42.36 -67.81
C CYS A 626 20.66 -42.87 -67.28
N ASP A 627 20.14 -44.08 -67.62
CA ASP A 627 18.81 -44.61 -67.13
C ASP A 627 18.77 -46.06 -66.49
N ASN A 628 17.97 -46.33 -65.42
CA ASN A 628 17.75 -47.55 -64.58
C ASN A 628 16.29 -48.09 -64.47
N CYS A 629 15.29 -47.37 -64.98
CA CYS A 629 14.10 -48.00 -65.54
C CYS A 629 13.94 -47.51 -66.99
N PRO A 630 14.77 -48.01 -67.94
CA PRO A 630 14.87 -47.49 -69.31
C PRO A 630 13.60 -47.70 -70.17
N GLU A 631 12.53 -48.23 -69.57
CA GLU A 631 11.21 -48.42 -70.16
C GLU A 631 10.07 -47.78 -69.34
N VAL A 632 10.35 -47.40 -68.09
CA VAL A 632 9.38 -46.75 -67.19
C VAL A 632 10.02 -45.48 -66.71
N ALA A 633 9.77 -44.39 -67.44
CA ALA A 633 10.33 -43.06 -67.22
C ALA A 633 10.45 -42.74 -65.73
N ASN A 634 11.68 -42.67 -65.28
CA ASN A 634 12.03 -42.50 -63.89
C ASN A 634 13.31 -41.67 -63.84
N VAL A 635 13.20 -40.41 -64.25
CA VAL A 635 14.29 -39.42 -64.28
C VAL A 635 15.17 -39.42 -63.00
N ASP A 636 14.72 -40.00 -61.87
CA ASP A 636 15.33 -40.12 -60.53
C ASP A 636 15.96 -41.49 -60.08
N GLN A 637 15.54 -42.67 -60.58
CA GLN A 637 16.33 -43.92 -60.60
C GLN A 637 16.67 -44.73 -59.25
N THR A 638 15.76 -45.35 -58.43
CA THR A 638 16.03 -46.09 -57.09
C THR A 638 15.67 -47.62 -56.94
N ASP A 639 16.41 -48.48 -56.16
CA ASP A 639 16.26 -49.98 -55.92
C ASP A 639 16.91 -50.53 -54.58
N THR A 640 16.16 -51.15 -53.63
CA THR A 640 16.55 -51.51 -52.23
C THR A 640 16.96 -52.97 -52.01
N ASP A 641 16.12 -53.96 -52.36
CA ASP A 641 16.43 -55.38 -52.11
C ASP A 641 17.43 -55.95 -53.14
N SER A 642 17.77 -55.11 -54.14
CA SER A 642 18.78 -55.33 -55.17
C SER A 642 18.46 -56.50 -56.08
N ASP A 643 17.18 -56.80 -56.28
CA ASP A 643 16.73 -57.81 -57.22
C ASP A 643 16.60 -57.27 -58.68
N THR A 644 17.04 -56.03 -58.90
CA THR A 644 17.08 -55.24 -60.16
C THR A 644 15.77 -54.57 -60.55
N VAL A 645 14.76 -54.70 -59.70
CA VAL A 645 13.49 -54.00 -59.84
C VAL A 645 13.50 -52.84 -58.85
N GLY A 646 13.35 -51.61 -59.35
CA GLY A 646 13.30 -50.45 -58.47
C GLY A 646 12.20 -50.56 -57.42
N ASP A 647 12.38 -49.99 -56.23
CA ASP A 647 11.48 -50.18 -55.07
C ASP A 647 10.01 -49.89 -55.35
N VAL A 648 9.78 -48.99 -56.30
CA VAL A 648 8.45 -48.59 -56.74
C VAL A 648 7.69 -49.76 -57.39
N CYS A 649 8.34 -50.91 -57.63
CA CYS A 649 7.73 -52.10 -58.23
C CYS A 649 7.97 -53.48 -57.53
N ASP A 650 8.10 -53.59 -56.18
CA ASP A 650 8.30 -54.86 -55.40
C ASP A 650 7.28 -55.15 -54.23
N ASN A 651 6.77 -56.39 -54.06
CA ASN A 651 5.76 -56.88 -53.08
C ASN A 651 6.28 -57.74 -51.92
N CYS A 652 7.57 -58.08 -51.90
CA CYS A 652 8.27 -58.37 -50.65
C CYS A 652 9.56 -57.54 -50.63
N PRO A 653 9.48 -56.21 -50.38
CA PRO A 653 10.57 -55.24 -50.58
C PRO A 653 11.86 -55.48 -49.79
N ASN A 654 11.89 -56.51 -48.94
CA ASN A 654 13.02 -56.89 -48.11
C ASN A 654 13.39 -58.38 -48.24
N ASP A 655 12.55 -59.18 -48.90
CA ASP A 655 12.72 -60.62 -49.04
C ASP A 655 12.67 -60.98 -50.52
N PRO A 656 13.83 -61.24 -51.17
CA PRO A 656 13.93 -61.31 -52.62
C PRO A 656 12.95 -62.28 -53.27
N ASN A 657 12.05 -61.73 -54.07
CA ASN A 657 10.99 -62.48 -54.71
C ASN A 657 10.61 -61.85 -56.06
N ALA A 658 11.59 -61.73 -56.97
CA ALA A 658 11.43 -61.28 -58.35
C ALA A 658 10.25 -61.90 -59.18
N ASP A 659 9.50 -62.89 -58.64
CA ASP A 659 8.27 -63.48 -59.20
C ASP A 659 6.93 -63.18 -58.46
N GLN A 660 6.96 -62.68 -57.21
CA GLN A 660 5.86 -61.97 -56.53
C GLN A 660 4.53 -62.76 -56.24
N ALA A 661 4.49 -63.85 -55.42
CA ALA A 661 3.31 -64.76 -55.20
C ALA A 661 2.58 -64.73 -53.80
N ASP A 662 1.24 -64.99 -53.73
CA ASP A 662 0.31 -64.89 -52.53
C ASP A 662 -0.97 -65.82 -52.65
N ALA A 663 -1.26 -66.71 -51.68
CA ALA A 663 -2.19 -67.86 -51.78
C ALA A 663 -3.58 -67.74 -51.09
N ASP A 664 -3.71 -67.11 -49.93
CA ASP A 664 -5.01 -66.76 -49.32
C ASP A 664 -5.39 -65.28 -49.53
N SER A 665 -4.55 -64.54 -50.27
CA SER A 665 -4.85 -63.24 -50.89
C SER A 665 -5.05 -62.10 -49.90
N ASP A 666 -4.29 -62.10 -48.81
CA ASP A 666 -4.31 -61.06 -47.79
C ASP A 666 -3.32 -59.91 -48.06
N GLY A 667 -2.53 -59.98 -49.15
CA GLY A 667 -1.58 -58.95 -49.57
C GLY A 667 -0.17 -59.13 -49.02
N VAL A 668 0.07 -60.16 -48.22
CA VAL A 668 1.40 -60.60 -47.79
C VAL A 668 1.81 -61.78 -48.67
N GLY A 669 3.05 -61.77 -49.18
CA GLY A 669 3.53 -62.87 -50.01
C GLY A 669 3.60 -64.19 -49.22
N ASP A 670 3.34 -65.33 -49.86
CA ASP A 670 3.32 -66.67 -49.23
C ASP A 670 4.58 -67.00 -48.40
N VAL A 671 5.69 -66.36 -48.76
CA VAL A 671 7.00 -66.55 -48.16
C VAL A 671 7.09 -65.91 -46.76
N CYS A 672 6.19 -64.99 -46.41
CA CYS A 672 6.20 -64.22 -45.17
C CYS A 672 4.89 -64.27 -44.31
N ASP A 673 4.02 -65.31 -44.43
CA ASP A 673 2.80 -65.52 -43.59
C ASP A 673 2.82 -66.79 -42.68
N ALA A 674 2.18 -66.73 -41.49
CA ALA A 674 2.25 -67.68 -40.36
C ALA A 674 1.04 -68.65 -40.21
N CYS A 675 -0.16 -68.31 -40.69
CA CYS A 675 -1.34 -69.20 -40.68
C CYS A 675 -1.97 -69.30 -42.08
N PRO A 676 -1.29 -69.98 -43.02
CA PRO A 676 -1.51 -69.79 -44.47
C PRO A 676 -2.79 -70.44 -45.03
N ASN A 677 -3.74 -70.80 -44.15
CA ASN A 677 -4.99 -71.45 -44.50
C ASN A 677 -6.19 -71.00 -43.62
N ASP A 678 -5.99 -70.10 -42.65
CA ASP A 678 -7.08 -69.58 -41.81
C ASP A 678 -7.15 -68.05 -41.93
N PRO A 679 -8.16 -67.50 -42.62
CA PRO A 679 -8.28 -66.06 -42.83
C PRO A 679 -8.62 -65.26 -41.56
N ASN A 680 -9.04 -65.92 -40.46
CA ASN A 680 -9.28 -65.27 -39.17
C ASN A 680 -8.12 -65.42 -38.18
N ASN A 681 -7.14 -66.25 -38.52
CA ASN A 681 -5.89 -66.41 -37.78
C ASN A 681 -6.13 -66.70 -36.28
N ASP A 682 -5.38 -66.06 -35.39
CA ASP A 682 -5.47 -66.15 -33.93
C ASP A 682 -6.15 -64.87 -33.40
N GLU A 683 -7.47 -64.94 -33.11
CA GLU A 683 -8.34 -63.75 -32.96
C GLU A 683 -8.02 -62.92 -31.72
N ASP A 684 -7.65 -63.54 -30.61
CA ASP A 684 -7.14 -62.83 -29.43
C ASP A 684 -5.61 -62.85 -29.34
N GLY A 685 -4.92 -63.64 -30.16
CA GLY A 685 -3.46 -63.56 -30.39
C GLY A 685 -2.64 -64.43 -29.44
N ASP A 686 -3.27 -65.41 -28.81
CA ASP A 686 -2.76 -66.16 -27.66
C ASP A 686 -1.89 -67.39 -28.03
N GLY A 687 -1.74 -67.63 -29.33
CA GLY A 687 -0.98 -68.72 -29.92
C GLY A 687 -1.80 -70.00 -30.09
N VAL A 688 -3.09 -69.97 -29.76
CA VAL A 688 -4.03 -71.07 -29.92
C VAL A 688 -5.07 -70.66 -30.97
N CYS A 689 -5.14 -71.40 -32.09
CA CYS A 689 -6.18 -71.14 -33.08
C CYS A 689 -7.57 -71.25 -32.44
N GLY A 690 -8.45 -70.28 -32.68
CA GLY A 690 -9.71 -70.08 -31.93
C GLY A 690 -10.74 -71.22 -31.96
N ASP A 691 -10.47 -72.35 -32.62
CA ASP A 691 -11.35 -73.53 -32.64
C ASP A 691 -11.11 -74.52 -31.48
N VAL A 692 -10.11 -74.28 -30.61
CA VAL A 692 -9.73 -75.18 -29.49
C VAL A 692 -9.51 -74.49 -28.12
N ASP A 693 -9.95 -73.24 -27.98
CA ASP A 693 -9.76 -72.37 -26.81
C ASP A 693 -10.92 -72.49 -25.77
N ASN A 694 -10.65 -72.46 -24.44
CA ASN A 694 -11.61 -72.49 -23.32
C ASN A 694 -12.06 -71.10 -22.81
N CYS A 695 -11.45 -70.01 -23.28
CA CYS A 695 -12.06 -68.69 -23.32
C CYS A 695 -11.86 -68.07 -24.75
N PRO A 696 -12.55 -68.57 -25.81
CA PRO A 696 -12.32 -68.26 -27.24
C PRO A 696 -12.32 -66.81 -27.72
N THR A 697 -12.58 -65.87 -26.83
CA THR A 697 -12.67 -64.44 -27.12
C THR A 697 -11.84 -63.62 -26.13
N VAL A 698 -11.06 -64.26 -25.27
CA VAL A 698 -10.31 -63.65 -24.18
C VAL A 698 -8.97 -64.38 -24.07
N TYR A 699 -7.92 -63.73 -24.56
CA TYR A 699 -6.53 -64.23 -24.58
C TYR A 699 -6.19 -65.01 -23.31
N ASN A 700 -6.05 -66.33 -23.41
CA ASN A 700 -5.65 -67.19 -22.29
C ASN A 700 -4.82 -68.40 -22.77
N PRO A 701 -3.55 -68.17 -23.18
CA PRO A 701 -2.69 -69.18 -23.81
C PRO A 701 -2.45 -70.44 -22.98
N ASP A 702 -2.61 -70.31 -21.66
CA ASP A 702 -2.36 -71.36 -20.68
C ASP A 702 -3.58 -72.23 -20.41
N GLN A 703 -4.78 -71.76 -20.78
CA GLN A 703 -6.06 -72.45 -20.64
C GLN A 703 -6.31 -72.90 -19.18
N LEU A 704 -5.90 -72.08 -18.21
CA LEU A 704 -6.04 -72.36 -16.77
C LEU A 704 -7.52 -72.33 -16.32
N ASP A 705 -7.83 -73.23 -15.38
CA ASP A 705 -9.15 -73.51 -14.79
C ASP A 705 -8.85 -74.02 -13.36
N GLY A 706 -8.80 -73.07 -12.43
CA GLY A 706 -8.20 -73.15 -11.11
C GLY A 706 -9.08 -73.87 -10.09
N ASP A 707 -10.39 -73.74 -10.23
CA ASP A 707 -11.40 -74.40 -9.42
C ASP A 707 -11.94 -75.70 -10.06
N GLY A 708 -11.65 -75.91 -11.36
CA GLY A 708 -11.87 -77.14 -12.12
C GLY A 708 -13.27 -77.28 -12.71
N ASP A 709 -13.95 -76.17 -12.96
CA ASP A 709 -15.36 -76.09 -13.29
C ASP A 709 -15.66 -76.05 -14.82
N THR A 710 -14.60 -75.99 -15.64
CA THR A 710 -14.54 -75.93 -17.12
C THR A 710 -14.74 -74.57 -17.78
N VAL A 711 -14.99 -73.52 -17.01
CA VAL A 711 -14.80 -72.14 -17.42
C VAL A 711 -13.33 -71.77 -17.14
N GLY A 712 -12.67 -71.06 -18.05
CA GLY A 712 -11.29 -70.63 -17.77
C GLY A 712 -11.28 -69.54 -16.70
N ASP A 713 -10.24 -69.48 -15.87
CA ASP A 713 -10.11 -68.51 -14.76
C ASP A 713 -10.35 -67.06 -15.20
N VAL A 714 -10.02 -66.76 -16.45
CA VAL A 714 -10.12 -65.41 -17.05
C VAL A 714 -11.56 -65.06 -17.44
N CYS A 715 -12.46 -66.04 -17.48
CA CYS A 715 -13.86 -65.89 -17.84
C CYS A 715 -14.82 -66.45 -16.76
N ASP A 716 -14.36 -66.58 -15.51
CA ASP A 716 -15.06 -67.09 -14.32
C ASP A 716 -15.30 -65.96 -13.27
N ASN A 717 -16.51 -65.87 -12.70
CA ASN A 717 -16.95 -64.85 -11.74
C ASN A 717 -16.85 -65.29 -10.25
N CYS A 718 -16.39 -66.50 -9.95
CA CYS A 718 -15.72 -66.82 -8.67
C CYS A 718 -14.54 -67.78 -8.94
N PRO A 719 -13.41 -67.32 -9.50
CA PRO A 719 -12.29 -68.16 -9.98
C PRO A 719 -11.64 -69.11 -8.97
N THR A 720 -11.92 -68.94 -7.67
CA THR A 720 -11.39 -69.78 -6.59
C THR A 720 -12.43 -70.70 -5.95
N ASP A 721 -13.71 -70.50 -6.24
CA ASP A 721 -14.83 -71.14 -5.58
C ASP A 721 -15.82 -71.72 -6.61
N PRO A 722 -15.82 -73.05 -6.83
CA PRO A 722 -16.57 -73.73 -7.89
C PRO A 722 -18.03 -73.29 -8.07
N ASN A 723 -18.30 -72.54 -9.14
CA ASN A 723 -19.63 -72.03 -9.47
C ASN A 723 -19.93 -72.09 -10.98
N THR A 724 -20.04 -73.32 -11.52
CA THR A 724 -20.39 -73.59 -12.95
C THR A 724 -21.65 -72.90 -13.50
N ASP A 725 -22.52 -72.37 -12.64
CA ASP A 725 -23.72 -71.63 -13.03
C ASP A 725 -23.55 -70.10 -13.02
N GLN A 726 -22.42 -69.61 -12.49
CA GLN A 726 -21.99 -68.20 -12.49
C GLN A 726 -23.09 -67.27 -11.95
N ALA A 727 -23.73 -67.67 -10.85
CA ALA A 727 -24.86 -66.97 -10.24
C ALA A 727 -24.42 -65.78 -9.38
N ASP A 728 -25.13 -64.67 -9.55
CA ASP A 728 -24.80 -63.32 -9.07
C ASP A 728 -26.14 -62.55 -8.93
N ALA A 729 -26.57 -62.31 -7.68
CA ALA A 729 -27.94 -61.93 -7.29
C ALA A 729 -28.22 -60.44 -7.46
N ASP A 730 -27.23 -59.60 -7.23
CA ASP A 730 -27.26 -58.15 -7.44
C ASP A 730 -26.59 -57.75 -8.77
N SER A 731 -26.04 -58.72 -9.51
CA SER A 731 -25.51 -58.60 -10.86
C SER A 731 -24.25 -57.73 -10.94
N ASP A 732 -23.40 -57.82 -9.93
CA ASP A 732 -22.19 -57.04 -9.76
C ASP A 732 -20.92 -57.72 -10.27
N THR A 733 -21.05 -58.85 -10.96
CA THR A 733 -19.94 -59.67 -11.50
C THR A 733 -19.13 -60.44 -10.47
N VAL A 734 -19.45 -60.37 -9.19
CA VAL A 734 -18.96 -61.26 -8.14
C VAL A 734 -20.06 -62.28 -7.88
N GLY A 735 -19.72 -63.57 -7.89
CA GLY A 735 -20.74 -64.58 -7.61
C GLY A 735 -21.18 -64.53 -6.14
N ASP A 736 -22.47 -64.80 -5.87
CA ASP A 736 -23.07 -64.82 -4.51
C ASP A 736 -22.26 -65.62 -3.46
N VAL A 737 -21.45 -66.58 -3.92
CA VAL A 737 -20.63 -67.47 -3.08
C VAL A 737 -19.40 -66.74 -2.52
N CYS A 738 -18.93 -65.72 -3.22
CA CYS A 738 -17.72 -64.97 -2.91
C CYS A 738 -17.98 -63.48 -2.56
N ASP A 739 -19.25 -63.11 -2.33
CA ASP A 739 -19.73 -61.73 -2.12
C ASP A 739 -19.96 -61.32 -0.63
N ASN A 740 -19.43 -60.17 -0.18
CA ASN A 740 -19.52 -59.57 1.15
C ASN A 740 -20.63 -58.50 1.30
N CYS A 741 -21.30 -58.09 0.21
CA CYS A 741 -22.61 -57.44 0.23
C CYS A 741 -23.61 -58.18 -0.68
N PRO A 742 -24.10 -59.38 -0.28
CA PRO A 742 -24.90 -60.28 -1.15
C PRO A 742 -26.24 -59.77 -1.69
N THR A 743 -26.61 -58.53 -1.38
CA THR A 743 -27.83 -57.88 -1.83
C THR A 743 -27.60 -56.52 -2.48
N ASP A 744 -26.39 -55.99 -2.41
CA ASP A 744 -26.04 -54.63 -2.77
C ASP A 744 -24.72 -54.65 -3.56
N ALA A 745 -24.87 -54.51 -4.88
CA ALA A 745 -23.80 -54.71 -5.86
C ALA A 745 -22.49 -53.98 -5.48
N ASN A 746 -21.42 -54.75 -5.28
CA ASN A 746 -20.10 -54.26 -4.91
C ASN A 746 -18.97 -55.13 -5.51
N THR A 747 -18.78 -54.97 -6.82
CA THR A 747 -17.77 -55.64 -7.67
C THR A 747 -16.37 -55.84 -7.06
N ASP A 748 -15.92 -54.90 -6.24
CA ASP A 748 -14.57 -54.82 -5.68
C ASP A 748 -14.41 -55.53 -4.35
N GLN A 749 -15.54 -55.87 -3.71
CA GLN A 749 -15.59 -56.55 -2.42
C GLN A 749 -14.78 -55.81 -1.36
N ALA A 750 -14.77 -54.47 -1.46
CA ALA A 750 -14.07 -53.61 -0.54
C ALA A 750 -14.70 -53.72 0.86
N ASP A 751 -13.83 -53.71 1.85
CA ASP A 751 -14.09 -53.82 3.29
C ASP A 751 -12.94 -53.02 3.94
N GLY A 752 -13.09 -51.71 3.90
CA GLY A 752 -12.06 -50.72 4.21
C GLY A 752 -11.61 -50.79 5.65
N ASP A 753 -12.54 -51.05 6.55
CA ASP A 753 -12.31 -51.13 8.00
C ASP A 753 -12.04 -52.57 8.52
N GLY A 754 -12.30 -53.58 7.69
CA GLY A 754 -12.03 -54.99 7.98
C GLY A 754 -13.06 -55.65 8.90
N ASP A 755 -14.26 -55.09 9.01
CA ASP A 755 -15.31 -55.57 9.91
C ASP A 755 -16.16 -56.72 9.34
N THR A 756 -15.93 -57.08 8.08
CA THR A 756 -16.57 -58.12 7.25
C THR A 756 -17.90 -57.76 6.59
N VAL A 757 -18.36 -56.52 6.73
CA VAL A 757 -19.42 -55.90 5.93
C VAL A 757 -18.72 -55.14 4.78
N GLY A 758 -19.26 -55.23 3.56
CA GLY A 758 -18.65 -54.47 2.46
C GLY A 758 -19.01 -52.99 2.55
N ASP A 759 -18.10 -52.11 2.11
CA ASP A 759 -18.23 -50.64 2.22
C ASP A 759 -19.58 -50.11 1.71
N VAL A 760 -20.14 -50.76 0.68
CA VAL A 760 -21.41 -50.38 0.05
C VAL A 760 -22.63 -50.59 0.97
N CYS A 761 -22.52 -51.54 1.90
CA CYS A 761 -23.58 -51.89 2.84
C CYS A 761 -23.23 -51.57 4.30
N ASP A 762 -22.21 -50.72 4.49
CA ASP A 762 -21.71 -50.22 5.76
C ASP A 762 -22.13 -48.76 6.03
N ASN A 763 -22.60 -48.46 7.25
CA ASN A 763 -22.95 -47.12 7.72
C ASN A 763 -21.81 -46.40 8.47
N CYS A 764 -20.64 -47.03 8.60
CA CYS A 764 -19.33 -46.42 8.83
C CYS A 764 -18.22 -47.17 8.04
N PRO A 765 -18.15 -47.05 6.71
CA PRO A 765 -17.23 -47.83 5.85
C PRO A 765 -15.74 -47.73 6.18
N GLU A 766 -15.32 -46.67 6.89
CA GLU A 766 -13.93 -46.44 7.28
C GLU A 766 -13.64 -46.82 8.74
N ASP A 767 -14.68 -47.02 9.56
CA ASP A 767 -14.58 -47.23 10.99
C ASP A 767 -15.33 -48.50 11.45
N ALA A 768 -14.55 -49.53 11.80
CA ALA A 768 -15.02 -50.87 12.14
C ALA A 768 -16.21 -50.88 13.09
N ASN A 769 -17.42 -51.02 12.54
CA ASN A 769 -18.65 -50.84 13.29
C ASN A 769 -19.61 -52.04 13.30
N GLN A 770 -19.23 -53.24 12.82
CA GLN A 770 -19.86 -54.58 12.73
C GLN A 770 -21.37 -54.75 12.99
N TYR A 771 -21.90 -54.09 14.01
CA TYR A 771 -23.31 -54.06 14.39
C TYR A 771 -24.12 -52.92 13.76
N GLN A 772 -23.48 -51.95 13.09
CA GLN A 772 -24.16 -50.91 12.29
C GLN A 772 -25.16 -50.10 13.15
N THR A 773 -24.67 -49.48 14.23
CA THR A 773 -25.52 -48.79 15.25
C THR A 773 -25.65 -47.31 14.91
N ASP A 774 -26.86 -46.77 15.01
CA ASP A 774 -27.23 -45.38 14.64
C ASP A 774 -28.35 -44.93 15.62
N VAL A 775 -28.03 -44.00 16.54
CA VAL A 775 -28.85 -43.57 17.69
C VAL A 775 -29.90 -42.54 17.29
N ASP A 776 -29.51 -41.55 16.51
CA ASP A 776 -30.33 -40.42 16.13
C ASP A 776 -31.06 -40.64 14.78
N SER A 777 -30.71 -41.74 14.10
CA SER A 777 -31.31 -42.25 12.87
C SER A 777 -31.08 -41.35 11.66
N ASP A 778 -29.90 -40.73 11.58
CA ASP A 778 -29.51 -39.77 10.55
C ASP A 778 -28.82 -40.41 9.32
N THR A 779 -28.58 -41.73 9.37
CA THR A 779 -27.89 -42.61 8.39
C THR A 779 -26.40 -42.86 8.62
N TYR A 780 -25.72 -42.05 9.43
CA TYR A 780 -24.36 -42.32 9.87
C TYR A 780 -24.39 -43.18 11.14
N GLY A 781 -23.41 -44.06 11.31
CA GLY A 781 -23.29 -44.83 12.53
C GLY A 781 -22.67 -44.01 13.65
N ASP A 782 -23.05 -44.24 14.91
CA ASP A 782 -22.58 -43.48 16.09
C ASP A 782 -21.04 -43.33 16.21
N VAL A 783 -20.29 -44.20 15.53
CA VAL A 783 -18.82 -44.25 15.57
C VAL A 783 -18.19 -43.22 14.62
N CYS A 784 -18.88 -42.88 13.54
CA CYS A 784 -18.44 -42.00 12.47
C CYS A 784 -19.39 -40.80 12.29
N ASP A 785 -20.14 -40.47 13.35
CA ASP A 785 -21.10 -39.38 13.41
C ASP A 785 -20.51 -38.25 14.28
N ASN A 786 -20.36 -37.04 13.73
CA ASN A 786 -19.84 -35.87 14.42
C ASN A 786 -20.89 -35.12 15.26
N CYS A 787 -22.17 -35.52 15.21
CA CYS A 787 -23.19 -35.18 16.19
C CYS A 787 -24.04 -36.41 16.61
N PRO A 788 -23.47 -37.38 17.37
CA PRO A 788 -24.08 -38.70 17.68
C PRO A 788 -25.46 -38.75 18.35
N VAL A 789 -26.02 -37.59 18.67
CA VAL A 789 -27.27 -37.41 19.40
C VAL A 789 -28.26 -36.47 18.70
N ASP A 790 -27.78 -35.64 17.77
CA ASP A 790 -28.53 -34.58 17.12
C ASP A 790 -28.51 -34.79 15.60
N PRO A 791 -29.65 -35.20 14.98
CA PRO A 791 -29.68 -35.65 13.58
C PRO A 791 -29.07 -34.69 12.58
N ASN A 792 -27.96 -35.09 11.97
CA ASN A 792 -27.21 -34.30 11.00
C ASN A 792 -26.73 -35.17 9.83
N SER A 793 -27.69 -35.66 9.04
CA SER A 793 -27.46 -36.58 7.90
C SER A 793 -26.49 -36.08 6.80
N ASP A 794 -26.03 -34.84 6.86
CA ASP A 794 -25.02 -34.28 5.96
C ASP A 794 -23.62 -34.28 6.56
N GLN A 795 -23.49 -34.54 7.87
CA GLN A 795 -22.23 -34.52 8.63
C GLN A 795 -21.44 -33.24 8.34
N SER A 796 -22.17 -32.14 8.20
CA SER A 796 -21.59 -30.82 8.00
C SER A 796 -20.74 -30.45 9.21
N ASP A 797 -19.54 -30.00 8.91
CA ASP A 797 -18.47 -29.59 9.82
C ASP A 797 -17.62 -28.63 8.98
N VAL A 798 -18.05 -27.37 8.96
CA VAL A 798 -17.53 -26.35 8.04
C VAL A 798 -16.11 -25.95 8.41
N ASP A 799 -15.79 -25.93 9.69
CA ASP A 799 -14.52 -25.50 10.26
C ASP A 799 -13.55 -26.65 10.55
N THR A 800 -14.02 -27.90 10.41
CA THR A 800 -13.26 -29.16 10.46
C THR A 800 -12.70 -29.50 11.85
N ASP A 801 -13.42 -29.14 12.91
CA ASP A 801 -13.00 -29.33 14.29
C ASP A 801 -13.42 -30.69 14.90
N GLU A 802 -14.06 -31.55 14.10
CA GLU A 802 -14.63 -32.85 14.47
C GLU A 802 -15.99 -32.78 15.21
N ILE A 803 -16.59 -31.59 15.36
CA ILE A 803 -17.94 -31.34 15.88
C ILE A 803 -18.82 -30.86 14.72
N GLY A 804 -20.00 -31.44 14.54
CA GLY A 804 -20.85 -31.04 13.41
C GLY A 804 -21.55 -29.69 13.64
N ASP A 805 -21.79 -28.92 12.57
CA ASP A 805 -22.42 -27.58 12.58
C ASP A 805 -23.72 -27.50 13.40
N VAL A 806 -24.45 -28.61 13.50
CA VAL A 806 -25.74 -28.71 14.22
C VAL A 806 -25.56 -28.67 15.73
N CYS A 807 -24.42 -29.13 16.22
CA CYS A 807 -24.08 -29.23 17.64
C CYS A 807 -22.88 -28.35 18.04
N ASP A 808 -22.40 -27.53 17.11
CA ASP A 808 -21.29 -26.59 17.27
C ASP A 808 -21.77 -25.17 17.63
N ASN A 809 -21.15 -24.54 18.64
CA ASN A 809 -21.39 -23.15 19.01
C ASN A 809 -20.48 -22.13 18.28
N CYS A 810 -19.53 -22.61 17.46
CA CYS A 810 -18.79 -21.82 16.47
C CYS A 810 -18.69 -22.53 15.10
N PRO A 811 -19.79 -22.72 14.36
CA PRO A 811 -19.81 -23.52 13.13
C PRO A 811 -18.85 -23.10 12.01
N GLU A 812 -18.22 -21.93 12.09
CA GLU A 812 -17.26 -21.45 11.09
C GLU A 812 -15.82 -21.39 11.63
N ASP A 813 -15.61 -21.58 12.95
CA ASP A 813 -14.33 -21.38 13.64
C ASP A 813 -14.01 -22.51 14.64
N ALA A 814 -13.01 -23.32 14.30
CA ALA A 814 -12.69 -24.56 15.00
C ALA A 814 -12.49 -24.41 16.51
N ASN A 815 -13.39 -24.99 17.31
CA ASN A 815 -13.39 -24.89 18.77
C ASN A 815 -13.81 -26.20 19.47
N THR A 816 -12.91 -27.18 19.45
CA THR A 816 -13.16 -28.53 20.01
C THR A 816 -13.58 -28.61 21.50
N ASP A 817 -13.45 -27.53 22.27
CA ASP A 817 -13.85 -27.47 23.68
C ASP A 817 -15.23 -26.84 23.92
N GLN A 818 -15.81 -26.19 22.90
CA GLN A 818 -17.14 -25.59 22.92
C GLN A 818 -17.33 -24.65 24.12
N LEU A 819 -16.29 -23.89 24.48
CA LEU A 819 -16.34 -22.89 25.56
C LEU A 819 -17.22 -21.69 25.15
N ASP A 820 -17.96 -21.17 26.13
CA ASP A 820 -18.88 -20.04 26.05
C ASP A 820 -18.88 -19.37 27.44
N GLY A 821 -18.09 -18.30 27.56
CA GLY A 821 -17.68 -17.65 28.79
C GLY A 821 -18.75 -16.77 29.40
N ASP A 822 -19.55 -16.12 28.55
CA ASP A 822 -20.62 -15.20 28.95
C ASP A 822 -22.04 -15.81 28.85
N PHE A 823 -22.14 -17.02 28.31
CA PHE A 823 -23.33 -17.85 28.16
C PHE A 823 -24.38 -17.30 27.19
N ASP A 824 -23.94 -16.64 26.13
CA ASP A 824 -24.81 -16.03 25.13
C ASP A 824 -25.16 -16.94 23.93
N THR A 825 -24.61 -18.16 23.89
CA THR A 825 -24.73 -19.22 22.86
C THR A 825 -23.78 -19.15 21.67
N VAL A 826 -22.96 -18.11 21.57
CA VAL A 826 -21.80 -18.03 20.68
C VAL A 826 -20.59 -18.57 21.46
N GLY A 827 -19.69 -19.31 20.82
CA GLY A 827 -18.49 -19.80 21.51
C GLY A 827 -17.40 -18.74 21.57
N ASP A 828 -16.56 -18.77 22.61
CA ASP A 828 -15.50 -17.76 22.87
C ASP A 828 -14.57 -17.51 21.68
N VAL A 829 -14.42 -18.50 20.78
CA VAL A 829 -13.55 -18.43 19.61
C VAL A 829 -14.14 -17.57 18.49
N CYS A 830 -15.46 -17.55 18.37
CA CYS A 830 -16.20 -16.82 17.33
C CYS A 830 -17.07 -15.70 17.91
N ASP A 831 -16.85 -15.36 19.19
CA ASP A 831 -17.54 -14.30 19.90
C ASP A 831 -16.69 -13.01 19.85
N ASN A 832 -17.23 -11.95 19.23
CA ASN A 832 -16.61 -10.63 19.19
C ASN A 832 -16.76 -9.84 20.51
N CYS A 833 -17.44 -10.38 21.51
CA CYS A 833 -17.47 -9.91 22.89
C CYS A 833 -17.48 -11.06 23.92
N PRO A 834 -16.40 -11.85 24.08
CA PRO A 834 -16.38 -13.08 24.90
C PRO A 834 -16.73 -12.93 26.40
N GLU A 835 -16.70 -11.71 26.93
CA GLU A 835 -17.06 -11.40 28.32
C GLU A 835 -18.45 -10.73 28.45
N ASN A 836 -19.10 -10.40 27.33
CA ASN A 836 -20.17 -9.40 27.22
C ASN A 836 -21.31 -9.85 26.29
N ALA A 837 -22.20 -10.71 26.80
CA ALA A 837 -23.29 -11.36 26.06
C ALA A 837 -23.98 -10.51 24.98
N ASN A 838 -23.75 -10.90 23.72
CA ASN A 838 -24.22 -10.24 22.50
C ASN A 838 -24.53 -11.26 21.39
N THR A 839 -25.58 -12.06 21.58
CA THR A 839 -25.95 -13.17 20.68
C THR A 839 -26.19 -12.78 19.20
N ASP A 840 -26.35 -11.49 18.89
CA ASP A 840 -26.46 -11.00 17.51
C ASP A 840 -25.13 -10.62 16.85
N GLN A 841 -24.03 -10.63 17.61
CA GLN A 841 -22.66 -10.37 17.16
C GLN A 841 -22.60 -9.09 16.31
N ALA A 842 -23.34 -8.06 16.76
CA ALA A 842 -23.38 -6.78 16.08
C ALA A 842 -22.00 -6.11 16.18
N ASP A 843 -21.53 -5.66 15.03
CA ASP A 843 -20.24 -5.02 14.80
C ASP A 843 -20.49 -3.98 13.70
N GLY A 844 -20.58 -2.71 14.10
CA GLY A 844 -21.02 -1.59 13.29
C GLY A 844 -19.97 -1.15 12.26
N ASP A 845 -18.70 -1.26 12.62
CA ASP A 845 -17.55 -0.78 11.85
C ASP A 845 -16.65 -1.90 11.31
N TYR A 846 -16.95 -3.15 11.64
CA TYR A 846 -16.33 -4.38 11.15
C TYR A 846 -14.89 -4.57 11.63
N ASP A 847 -14.61 -4.18 12.87
CA ASP A 847 -13.27 -4.24 13.47
C ASP A 847 -12.99 -5.50 14.30
N THR A 848 -13.95 -6.41 14.36
CA THR A 848 -13.94 -7.67 15.11
C THR A 848 -14.18 -7.56 16.62
N VAL A 849 -14.44 -6.35 17.13
CA VAL A 849 -14.96 -6.09 18.48
C VAL A 849 -16.45 -5.80 18.37
N GLY A 850 -17.28 -6.41 19.22
CA GLY A 850 -18.72 -6.20 19.12
C GLY A 850 -19.17 -4.87 19.72
N ASP A 851 -20.22 -4.23 19.15
CA ASP A 851 -20.79 -2.93 19.56
C ASP A 851 -21.05 -2.78 21.08
N VAL A 852 -21.22 -3.91 21.78
CA VAL A 852 -21.53 -3.96 23.22
C VAL A 852 -20.28 -3.82 24.09
N CYS A 853 -19.12 -4.22 23.58
CA CYS A 853 -17.83 -4.14 24.23
C CYS A 853 -16.85 -3.18 23.52
N ASP A 854 -17.31 -2.53 22.45
CA ASP A 854 -16.57 -1.56 21.67
C ASP A 854 -16.69 -0.12 22.22
N ASN A 855 -15.55 0.54 22.46
CA ASN A 855 -15.47 1.94 22.87
C ASN A 855 -15.48 2.94 21.70
N CYS A 856 -15.43 2.47 20.44
CA CYS A 856 -15.74 3.23 19.23
C CYS A 856 -16.65 2.48 18.22
N PRO A 857 -17.93 2.20 18.53
CA PRO A 857 -18.84 1.33 17.73
C PRO A 857 -19.12 1.68 16.26
N GLU A 858 -18.54 2.75 15.72
CA GLU A 858 -18.72 3.20 14.34
C GLU A 858 -17.36 3.54 13.67
N ILE A 859 -16.23 3.34 14.37
CA ILE A 859 -14.88 3.66 13.90
C ILE A 859 -13.94 2.52 14.27
N TRP A 860 -13.49 1.80 13.23
CA TRP A 860 -12.62 0.63 13.32
C TRP A 860 -11.42 0.85 14.28
N ASN A 861 -11.43 0.17 15.43
CA ASN A 861 -10.42 0.33 16.49
C ASN A 861 -10.19 -0.97 17.31
N SER A 862 -9.77 -2.03 16.63
CA SER A 862 -9.63 -3.38 17.23
C SER A 862 -8.77 -3.49 18.50
N ASP A 863 -7.92 -2.51 18.80
CA ASP A 863 -7.08 -2.45 20.00
C ASP A 863 -7.77 -1.83 21.22
N GLN A 864 -8.91 -1.17 21.02
CA GLN A 864 -9.75 -0.57 22.04
C GLN A 864 -8.99 0.40 22.97
N ALA A 865 -8.02 1.11 22.40
CA ALA A 865 -7.22 2.10 23.13
C ALA A 865 -8.12 3.23 23.70
N ASP A 866 -7.91 3.58 24.97
CA ASP A 866 -8.62 4.62 25.71
C ASP A 866 -7.64 5.17 26.78
N VAL A 867 -6.83 6.15 26.37
CA VAL A 867 -5.72 6.68 27.18
C VAL A 867 -6.23 7.34 28.46
N ASP A 868 -7.36 8.05 28.41
CA ASP A 868 -7.87 8.83 29.54
C ASP A 868 -8.97 8.12 30.35
N ASN A 869 -9.40 6.95 29.91
CA ASN A 869 -10.35 6.03 30.53
C ASN A 869 -11.74 6.64 30.75
N ASP A 870 -12.22 7.45 29.80
CA ASP A 870 -13.55 8.04 29.86
C ASP A 870 -14.66 7.20 29.23
N GLY A 871 -14.27 6.15 28.51
CA GLY A 871 -15.16 5.19 27.84
C GLY A 871 -15.46 5.51 26.39
N VAL A 872 -14.78 6.50 25.79
CA VAL A 872 -14.69 6.75 24.35
C VAL A 872 -13.28 6.37 23.91
N GLY A 873 -13.12 5.54 22.88
CA GLY A 873 -11.80 5.13 22.43
C GLY A 873 -11.05 6.25 21.71
N ASP A 874 -9.72 6.22 21.74
CA ASP A 874 -8.86 7.31 21.26
C ASP A 874 -9.13 7.71 19.79
N LEU A 875 -9.56 6.75 18.94
CA LEU A 875 -9.87 6.98 17.53
C LEU A 875 -11.19 7.74 17.30
N CYS A 876 -12.13 7.66 18.25
CA CYS A 876 -13.41 8.35 18.20
C CYS A 876 -13.57 9.43 19.28
N ASP A 877 -12.50 9.68 20.05
CA ASP A 877 -12.42 10.72 21.05
C ASP A 877 -11.88 12.01 20.43
N ASN A 878 -12.66 13.08 20.48
CA ASN A 878 -12.22 14.40 20.04
C ASN A 878 -11.27 15.09 21.03
N CYS A 879 -11.01 14.49 22.19
CA CYS A 879 -9.93 14.84 23.12
C CYS A 879 -9.24 13.61 23.75
N PRO A 880 -8.44 12.83 23.00
CA PRO A 880 -7.91 11.52 23.43
C PRO A 880 -7.06 11.49 24.71
N ASN A 881 -6.64 12.65 25.22
CA ASN A 881 -5.82 12.77 26.42
C ASN A 881 -6.56 13.44 27.59
N ASP A 882 -7.78 13.92 27.39
CA ASP A 882 -8.51 14.81 28.29
C ASP A 882 -9.96 14.38 28.48
N PHE A 883 -10.21 13.64 29.56
CA PHE A 883 -11.52 13.06 29.92
C PHE A 883 -12.73 13.95 29.57
N ASN A 884 -13.52 13.53 28.58
CA ASN A 884 -14.65 14.28 28.02
C ASN A 884 -15.75 13.39 27.36
N SER A 885 -16.21 12.32 28.02
CA SER A 885 -17.23 11.36 27.53
C SER A 885 -18.54 11.90 26.90
N ASP A 886 -18.81 13.21 26.91
CA ASP A 886 -19.90 13.83 26.16
C ASP A 886 -19.52 14.34 24.76
N GLN A 887 -18.23 14.26 24.39
CA GLN A 887 -17.68 14.52 23.05
C GLN A 887 -18.17 15.86 22.48
N ALA A 888 -18.20 16.87 23.35
CA ALA A 888 -18.70 18.20 23.00
C ALA A 888 -17.69 18.92 22.09
N ASP A 889 -18.18 19.41 20.96
CA ASP A 889 -17.43 20.17 19.97
C ASP A 889 -18.38 21.28 19.45
N ALA A 890 -18.15 22.50 19.91
CA ALA A 890 -19.09 23.61 19.76
C ALA A 890 -19.02 24.30 18.39
N ASP A 891 -17.89 24.26 17.70
CA ASP A 891 -17.68 24.84 16.37
C ASP A 891 -17.54 23.80 15.25
N SER A 892 -17.43 22.52 15.60
CA SER A 892 -17.46 21.36 14.71
C SER A 892 -16.23 21.21 13.83
N ASP A 893 -15.04 21.51 14.37
CA ASP A 893 -13.76 21.35 13.69
C ASP A 893 -13.08 19.98 13.94
N GLY A 894 -13.64 19.17 14.84
CA GLY A 894 -13.13 17.86 15.19
C GLY A 894 -12.25 17.82 16.45
N ILE A 895 -11.91 18.96 17.04
CA ILE A 895 -11.23 19.06 18.33
C ILE A 895 -12.30 19.32 19.41
N GLY A 896 -12.28 18.56 20.50
CA GLY A 896 -13.28 18.73 21.55
C GLY A 896 -13.09 20.01 22.36
N ASP A 897 -14.20 20.57 22.86
CA ASP A 897 -14.26 21.82 23.66
C ASP A 897 -13.27 21.85 24.84
N VAL A 898 -12.87 20.67 25.34
CA VAL A 898 -12.03 20.50 26.52
C VAL A 898 -10.54 20.67 26.21
N CYS A 899 -10.12 20.20 25.04
CA CYS A 899 -8.73 20.22 24.57
C CYS A 899 -8.49 21.28 23.48
N ASP A 900 -9.55 21.93 23.00
CA ASP A 900 -9.46 23.04 22.08
C ASP A 900 -9.07 24.37 22.79
N ALA A 901 -8.05 25.03 22.26
CA ALA A 901 -7.63 26.37 22.69
C ALA A 901 -8.58 27.47 22.19
N CYS A 902 -9.31 27.20 21.10
CA CYS A 902 -10.26 28.08 20.44
C CYS A 902 -11.68 27.46 20.27
N PRO A 903 -12.39 27.05 21.37
CA PRO A 903 -13.62 26.22 21.35
C PRO A 903 -14.87 26.78 20.65
N ASN A 904 -14.76 27.87 19.91
CA ASN A 904 -15.89 28.46 19.19
C ASN A 904 -15.46 28.99 17.80
N ASP A 905 -14.26 28.66 17.37
CA ASP A 905 -13.67 29.06 16.11
C ASP A 905 -13.04 27.85 15.38
N PRO A 906 -13.72 27.31 14.35
CA PRO A 906 -13.30 26.06 13.72
C PRO A 906 -12.04 26.16 12.86
N ASN A 907 -11.48 27.37 12.71
CA ASN A 907 -10.22 27.57 12.00
C ASN A 907 -9.02 27.63 12.96
N ASN A 908 -9.26 27.62 14.27
CA ASN A 908 -8.24 27.71 15.31
C ASN A 908 -7.23 28.85 15.08
N ASP A 909 -6.04 28.69 15.62
CA ASP A 909 -4.90 29.59 15.47
C ASP A 909 -4.05 29.11 14.27
N GLU A 910 -4.54 29.35 13.05
CA GLU A 910 -3.98 28.82 11.78
C GLU A 910 -2.50 29.20 11.56
N ASP A 911 -2.04 30.33 12.10
CA ASP A 911 -0.67 30.80 11.98
C ASP A 911 0.19 30.64 13.26
N GLY A 912 -0.39 30.13 14.35
CA GLY A 912 0.28 29.78 15.60
C GLY A 912 0.77 30.99 16.42
N ASP A 913 0.13 32.15 16.28
CA ASP A 913 0.51 33.37 16.97
C ASP A 913 -0.08 33.52 18.39
N GLY A 914 -1.07 32.69 18.72
CA GLY A 914 -1.78 32.64 19.99
C GLY A 914 -3.09 33.42 20.00
N VAL A 915 -3.63 33.79 18.84
CA VAL A 915 -4.92 34.45 18.64
C VAL A 915 -5.81 33.56 17.76
N CYS A 916 -7.05 33.29 18.19
CA CYS A 916 -7.99 32.50 17.38
C CYS A 916 -8.39 33.26 16.11
N GLY A 917 -8.46 32.59 14.97
CA GLY A 917 -8.74 33.15 13.65
C GLY A 917 -10.02 34.00 13.55
N ASP A 918 -11.04 33.76 14.38
CA ASP A 918 -12.28 34.53 14.43
C ASP A 918 -12.10 35.96 14.98
N VAL A 919 -11.02 36.18 15.72
CA VAL A 919 -10.62 37.47 16.29
C VAL A 919 -9.26 37.96 15.79
N ASP A 920 -8.56 37.14 15.01
CA ASP A 920 -7.32 37.47 14.35
C ASP A 920 -7.54 38.42 13.16
N ASN A 921 -6.81 39.53 13.12
CA ASN A 921 -6.84 40.46 12.00
C ASN A 921 -5.88 40.10 10.86
N CYS A 922 -5.03 39.10 11.02
CA CYS A 922 -4.29 38.39 9.97
C CYS A 922 -4.30 36.87 10.22
N PRO A 923 -5.46 36.19 10.07
CA PRO A 923 -5.61 34.77 10.46
C PRO A 923 -4.60 33.79 9.87
N THR A 924 -3.93 34.13 8.76
CA THR A 924 -2.97 33.27 8.06
C THR A 924 -1.52 33.79 8.14
N VAL A 925 -1.25 34.88 8.87
CA VAL A 925 0.05 35.55 8.87
C VAL A 925 0.44 36.00 10.27
N TYR A 926 1.34 35.21 10.90
CA TYR A 926 1.78 35.38 12.28
C TYR A 926 1.96 36.84 12.71
N ASN A 927 1.06 37.36 13.54
CA ASN A 927 1.06 38.75 13.97
C ASN A 927 0.51 38.96 15.41
N PRO A 928 1.18 38.42 16.44
CA PRO A 928 0.60 38.29 17.79
C PRO A 928 0.34 39.62 18.52
N ASP A 929 0.74 40.74 17.93
CA ASP A 929 0.44 42.09 18.42
C ASP A 929 -0.80 42.74 17.78
N GLN A 930 -1.39 42.12 16.75
CA GLN A 930 -2.67 42.45 16.14
C GLN A 930 -2.73 43.95 15.77
N LEU A 931 -1.63 44.47 15.21
CA LEU A 931 -1.52 45.87 14.81
C LEU A 931 -2.40 46.13 13.58
N ASP A 932 -3.23 47.17 13.65
CA ASP A 932 -4.13 47.65 12.59
C ASP A 932 -4.04 49.19 12.57
N GLY A 933 -3.24 49.69 11.63
CA GLY A 933 -2.81 51.07 11.52
C GLY A 933 -3.91 52.01 11.03
N ASP A 934 -4.79 51.52 10.17
CA ASP A 934 -5.81 52.31 9.50
C ASP A 934 -7.26 52.05 9.99
N GLY A 935 -7.45 50.99 10.78
CA GLY A 935 -8.67 50.63 11.48
C GLY A 935 -9.68 49.86 10.64
N ASP A 936 -9.24 49.11 9.64
CA ASP A 936 -10.11 48.34 8.73
C ASP A 936 -10.37 46.89 9.16
N ASN A 937 -9.71 46.45 10.24
CA ASN A 937 -9.68 45.09 10.80
C ASN A 937 -8.91 44.06 9.96
N VAL A 938 -8.02 44.51 9.07
CA VAL A 938 -6.92 43.73 8.50
C VAL A 938 -5.63 44.20 9.19
N GLY A 939 -4.75 43.28 9.57
CA GLY A 939 -3.52 43.64 10.26
C GLY A 939 -2.44 44.21 9.34
N ASP A 940 -1.60 45.10 9.88
CA ASP A 940 -0.56 45.84 9.14
C ASP A 940 0.37 44.93 8.28
N VAL A 941 0.50 43.66 8.64
CA VAL A 941 1.38 42.68 7.98
C VAL A 941 0.70 41.93 6.84
N CYS A 942 -0.63 41.83 6.82
CA CYS A 942 -1.41 41.20 5.76
C CYS A 942 -2.27 42.23 4.99
N ASP A 943 -2.08 43.52 5.26
CA ASP A 943 -2.80 44.60 4.60
C ASP A 943 -2.02 45.13 3.38
N ASN A 944 -2.54 44.86 2.18
CA ASN A 944 -2.02 45.38 0.91
C ASN A 944 -2.24 46.89 0.72
N CYS A 945 -2.88 47.57 1.67
CA CYS A 945 -2.91 49.02 1.80
C CYS A 945 -2.84 49.52 3.26
N VAL A 946 -1.78 49.18 4.00
CA VAL A 946 -1.49 49.53 5.42
C VAL A 946 -1.94 50.90 5.97
N ASP A 947 -2.04 51.94 5.13
CA ASP A 947 -2.43 53.30 5.52
C ASP A 947 -3.85 53.71 5.02
N THR A 948 -4.57 52.83 4.31
CA THR A 948 -5.79 53.13 3.55
C THR A 948 -6.85 52.02 3.63
N ASN A 949 -7.84 52.25 4.48
CA ASN A 949 -8.93 51.33 4.78
C ASN A 949 -9.51 50.60 3.55
N ASN A 950 -9.22 49.31 3.44
CA ASN A 950 -9.52 48.43 2.33
C ASN A 950 -9.86 47.00 2.83
N PRO A 951 -10.95 46.80 3.59
CA PRO A 951 -11.22 45.53 4.28
C PRO A 951 -11.38 44.29 3.39
N ASN A 952 -11.48 44.47 2.07
CA ASN A 952 -11.64 43.37 1.12
C ASN A 952 -10.32 42.97 0.46
N GLN A 953 -9.23 43.69 0.71
CA GLN A 953 -7.87 43.41 0.22
C GLN A 953 -7.81 43.14 -1.30
N THR A 954 -8.70 43.77 -2.07
CA THR A 954 -8.80 43.57 -3.52
C THR A 954 -7.54 44.07 -4.22
N ASN A 955 -6.99 43.22 -5.08
CA ASN A 955 -5.84 43.49 -5.91
C ASN A 955 -6.09 42.83 -7.27
N SER A 956 -6.41 43.63 -8.28
CA SER A 956 -6.93 43.12 -9.56
C SER A 956 -5.85 42.69 -10.55
N ASP A 957 -4.62 43.19 -10.42
CA ASP A 957 -3.47 42.82 -11.26
C ASP A 957 -2.44 41.94 -10.51
N GLY A 958 -2.56 41.84 -9.19
CA GLY A 958 -1.77 40.93 -8.37
C GLY A 958 -0.42 41.48 -7.92
N ASP A 959 -0.20 42.80 -7.97
CA ASP A 959 1.06 43.40 -7.53
C ASP A 959 1.17 43.57 -5.99
N GLU A 960 2.15 44.33 -5.47
CA GLU A 960 2.31 44.51 -4.01
C GLU A 960 1.28 45.46 -3.37
N TYR A 961 0.46 46.17 -4.15
CA TYR A 961 -0.46 47.22 -3.69
C TYR A 961 -1.92 46.85 -3.99
N GLY A 962 -2.81 47.04 -3.04
CA GLY A 962 -4.25 46.86 -3.29
C GLY A 962 -4.85 47.97 -4.15
N ASP A 963 -5.94 47.66 -4.86
CA ASP A 963 -6.70 48.58 -5.74
C ASP A 963 -7.01 49.95 -5.08
N ALA A 964 -7.09 49.99 -3.74
CA ALA A 964 -7.45 51.18 -2.96
C ALA A 964 -6.29 52.18 -2.82
N CYS A 965 -5.04 51.72 -2.90
CA CYS A 965 -3.83 52.51 -2.75
C CYS A 965 -2.93 52.50 -3.99
N ASP A 966 -3.30 51.71 -5.00
CA ASP A 966 -2.64 51.61 -6.29
C ASP A 966 -3.08 52.71 -7.28
N ASN A 967 -2.10 53.34 -7.95
CA ASN A 967 -2.33 54.32 -9.02
C ASN A 967 -2.47 53.70 -10.43
N CYS A 968 -2.29 52.38 -10.60
CA CYS A 968 -2.69 51.59 -11.76
C CYS A 968 -3.40 50.27 -11.41
N PRO A 969 -4.64 50.30 -10.86
CA PRO A 969 -5.34 49.12 -10.31
C PRO A 969 -5.64 47.94 -11.24
N ASN A 970 -5.17 47.91 -12.48
CA ASN A 970 -5.38 46.80 -13.41
C ASN A 970 -4.12 46.45 -14.21
N ASP A 971 -2.98 47.08 -13.91
CA ASP A 971 -1.72 46.96 -14.63
C ASP A 971 -0.56 46.98 -13.62
N ASP A 972 0.08 45.83 -13.37
CA ASP A 972 1.18 45.68 -12.39
C ASP A 972 2.21 46.82 -12.52
N ASN A 973 2.31 47.59 -11.43
CA ASN A 973 3.23 48.70 -11.32
C ASN A 973 3.77 48.83 -9.90
N SER A 974 4.42 47.76 -9.43
CA SER A 974 5.11 47.69 -8.12
C SER A 974 6.01 48.88 -7.71
N ASP A 975 6.38 49.82 -8.60
CA ASP A 975 7.11 51.04 -8.28
C ASP A 975 6.24 52.29 -8.02
N GLN A 976 4.94 52.23 -8.28
CA GLN A 976 3.93 53.27 -8.09
C GLN A 976 4.38 54.62 -8.69
N SER A 977 5.05 54.57 -9.85
CA SER A 977 5.56 55.75 -10.54
C SER A 977 4.42 56.61 -11.11
N ASP A 978 4.51 57.93 -10.91
CA ASP A 978 3.57 58.95 -11.39
C ASP A 978 4.37 60.24 -11.63
N VAL A 979 4.90 60.40 -12.84
CA VAL A 979 5.85 61.46 -13.23
C VAL A 979 5.20 62.84 -13.22
N ASP A 980 3.95 62.95 -13.67
CA ASP A 980 3.26 64.22 -13.83
C ASP A 980 2.32 64.58 -12.65
N SER A 981 2.17 63.65 -11.71
CA SER A 981 1.43 63.76 -10.46
C SER A 981 -0.07 63.97 -10.63
N ASP A 982 -0.67 63.29 -11.61
CA ASP A 982 -2.09 63.40 -11.92
C ASP A 982 -2.97 62.30 -11.30
N THR A 983 -2.35 61.37 -10.55
CA THR A 983 -2.93 60.19 -9.86
C THR A 983 -3.14 58.93 -10.70
N VAL A 984 -2.79 58.94 -11.99
CA VAL A 984 -2.67 57.74 -12.82
C VAL A 984 -1.19 57.38 -12.91
N GLY A 985 -0.84 56.11 -12.74
CA GLY A 985 0.56 55.70 -12.81
C GLY A 985 1.10 55.64 -14.24
N ASP A 986 2.42 55.80 -14.40
CA ASP A 986 3.09 55.92 -15.70
C ASP A 986 2.80 54.73 -16.64
N VAL A 987 2.54 53.54 -16.09
CA VAL A 987 2.27 52.29 -16.83
C VAL A 987 0.89 52.31 -17.49
N CYS A 988 -0.11 52.87 -16.81
CA CYS A 988 -1.50 52.92 -17.26
C CYS A 988 -1.92 54.32 -17.75
N ASP A 989 -0.96 55.24 -17.89
CA ASP A 989 -1.17 56.60 -18.36
C ASP A 989 -0.93 56.73 -19.87
N ASN A 990 -1.95 57.15 -20.61
CA ASN A 990 -1.85 57.45 -22.03
C ASN A 990 -1.21 58.82 -22.35
N CYS A 991 -0.82 59.60 -21.33
CA CYS A 991 0.08 60.75 -21.43
C CYS A 991 1.04 60.87 -20.22
N PRO A 992 2.02 59.96 -20.05
CA PRO A 992 2.87 59.86 -18.83
C PRO A 992 3.64 61.14 -18.41
N ASP A 993 3.81 62.09 -19.32
CA ASP A 993 4.53 63.34 -19.09
C ASP A 993 3.58 64.56 -18.92
N ASP A 994 2.27 64.41 -19.17
CA ASP A 994 1.29 65.50 -19.32
C ASP A 994 -0.08 65.19 -18.68
N ALA A 995 -0.25 65.65 -17.43
CA ALA A 995 -1.42 65.38 -16.58
C ALA A 995 -2.79 65.39 -17.28
N ASN A 996 -3.44 64.24 -17.26
CA ASN A 996 -4.64 63.82 -17.98
C ASN A 996 -5.43 62.77 -17.17
N SER A 997 -5.73 63.03 -15.89
CA SER A 997 -6.38 62.07 -14.97
C SER A 997 -7.74 61.46 -15.41
N ASP A 998 -8.31 61.88 -16.54
CA ASP A 998 -9.49 61.28 -17.16
C ASP A 998 -9.17 60.30 -18.30
N GLN A 999 -7.89 60.11 -18.61
CA GLN A 999 -7.33 59.20 -19.61
C GLN A 999 -8.04 59.29 -20.95
N ALA A 1000 -8.49 60.51 -21.31
CA ALA A 1000 -9.33 60.72 -22.47
C ALA A 1000 -8.54 60.53 -23.78
N ASP A 1001 -8.95 59.56 -24.58
CA ASP A 1001 -8.45 59.30 -25.94
C ASP A 1001 -9.63 59.44 -26.94
N GLN A 1002 -9.52 60.38 -27.86
CA GLN A 1002 -10.63 60.80 -28.72
C GLN A 1002 -10.75 59.98 -30.01
N ASP A 1003 -9.67 59.41 -30.52
CA ASP A 1003 -9.65 58.57 -31.73
C ASP A 1003 -9.20 57.13 -31.51
N ALA A 1004 -8.93 56.76 -30.24
CA ALA A 1004 -8.66 55.42 -29.76
C ALA A 1004 -7.36 54.83 -30.34
N ASP A 1005 -6.32 55.65 -30.44
CA ASP A 1005 -5.01 55.24 -30.92
C ASP A 1005 -4.01 54.89 -29.82
N GLY A 1006 -4.38 55.08 -28.55
CA GLY A 1006 -3.55 54.79 -27.40
C GLY A 1006 -2.73 55.97 -26.89
N VAL A 1007 -2.79 57.13 -27.55
CA VAL A 1007 -2.18 58.38 -27.09
C VAL A 1007 -3.28 59.30 -26.57
N GLY A 1008 -3.12 59.82 -25.35
CA GLY A 1008 -4.13 60.66 -24.74
C GLY A 1008 -4.32 61.98 -25.50
N THR A 1009 -5.56 62.46 -25.56
CA THR A 1009 -5.97 63.67 -26.30
C THR A 1009 -5.14 64.91 -25.97
N VAL A 1010 -4.53 64.96 -24.79
CA VAL A 1010 -3.72 66.09 -24.30
C VAL A 1010 -2.31 66.10 -24.91
N CYS A 1011 -1.73 64.92 -25.15
CA CYS A 1011 -0.40 64.73 -25.71
C CYS A 1011 -0.40 64.28 -27.18
N ASP A 1012 -1.57 63.99 -27.75
CA ASP A 1012 -1.75 63.63 -29.16
C ASP A 1012 -1.61 64.83 -30.12
N ASN A 1013 -0.72 64.69 -31.13
CA ASN A 1013 -0.48 65.67 -32.18
C ASN A 1013 -1.44 65.54 -33.38
N CYS A 1014 -2.31 64.54 -33.41
CA CYS A 1014 -3.52 64.47 -34.23
C CYS A 1014 -4.76 63.99 -33.44
N PRO A 1015 -5.33 64.80 -32.52
CA PRO A 1015 -6.42 64.45 -31.55
C PRO A 1015 -7.73 63.84 -32.07
N THR A 1016 -7.87 63.64 -33.38
CA THR A 1016 -9.08 63.13 -34.02
C THR A 1016 -8.78 62.19 -35.18
N VAL A 1017 -7.52 61.89 -35.44
CA VAL A 1017 -7.03 61.07 -36.54
C VAL A 1017 -5.99 60.09 -36.01
N TYR A 1018 -6.43 58.85 -35.80
CA TYR A 1018 -5.61 57.70 -35.38
C TYR A 1018 -4.19 57.73 -35.95
N ASN A 1019 -3.19 57.96 -35.09
CA ASN A 1019 -1.77 58.07 -35.43
C ASN A 1019 -0.86 57.71 -34.24
N PRO A 1020 -0.86 56.44 -33.78
CA PRO A 1020 -0.18 56.02 -32.55
C PRO A 1020 1.32 56.33 -32.52
N ASP A 1021 1.97 56.39 -33.69
CA ASP A 1021 3.41 56.69 -33.82
C ASP A 1021 3.75 58.18 -33.57
N GLN A 1022 2.75 59.06 -33.49
CA GLN A 1022 2.89 60.49 -33.23
C GLN A 1022 3.95 61.18 -34.12
N THR A 1023 4.11 60.67 -35.36
CA THR A 1023 5.15 61.15 -36.26
C THR A 1023 4.82 62.56 -36.76
N ASP A 1024 5.75 63.49 -36.53
CA ASP A 1024 5.69 64.88 -36.97
C ASP A 1024 7.01 65.18 -37.71
N THR A 1025 7.00 65.02 -39.03
CA THR A 1025 8.21 65.11 -39.86
C THR A 1025 8.76 66.54 -39.93
N ASP A 1026 7.92 67.56 -39.79
CA ASP A 1026 8.32 68.97 -39.91
C ASP A 1026 8.40 69.75 -38.58
N GLU A 1027 8.11 69.06 -37.46
CA GLU A 1027 8.19 69.52 -36.07
C GLU A 1027 7.30 70.74 -35.76
N ASP A 1028 6.16 70.88 -36.45
CA ASP A 1028 5.26 72.02 -36.27
C ASP A 1028 4.20 71.83 -35.16
N GLY A 1029 4.10 70.60 -34.64
CA GLY A 1029 3.17 70.19 -33.59
C GLY A 1029 1.85 69.62 -34.11
N ILE A 1030 1.74 69.34 -35.42
CA ILE A 1030 0.64 68.62 -36.07
C ILE A 1030 1.24 67.34 -36.67
N GLY A 1031 0.67 66.17 -36.37
CA GLY A 1031 1.18 64.91 -36.90
C GLY A 1031 0.97 64.77 -38.42
N ASP A 1032 1.86 64.02 -39.08
CA ASP A 1032 1.84 63.77 -40.53
C ASP A 1032 0.48 63.23 -41.01
N ALA A 1033 -0.24 62.50 -40.16
CA ALA A 1033 -1.54 61.90 -40.45
C ALA A 1033 -2.67 62.93 -40.62
N CYS A 1034 -2.55 64.11 -40.00
CA CYS A 1034 -3.53 65.19 -40.05
C CYS A 1034 -3.00 66.47 -40.72
N ASP A 1035 -1.78 66.43 -41.26
CA ASP A 1035 -1.19 67.49 -42.09
C ASP A 1035 -1.52 67.33 -43.60
N GLY A 1036 -1.83 68.44 -44.28
CA GLY A 1036 -2.44 68.46 -45.62
C GLY A 1036 -1.44 68.57 -46.80
N CYS A 1037 -1.70 67.87 -47.91
CA CYS A 1037 -0.74 67.70 -49.04
C CYS A 1037 -0.41 68.91 -49.98
N CYS A 1038 -0.90 70.14 -49.76
CA CYS A 1038 -0.59 71.33 -50.60
C CYS A 1038 0.10 72.41 -49.77
N VAL A 1039 1.40 72.64 -49.99
CA VAL A 1039 2.21 73.59 -49.22
C VAL A 1039 2.53 74.86 -50.05
N ASP A 1040 2.35 76.04 -49.47
CA ASP A 1040 2.67 77.38 -50.03
C ASP A 1040 1.92 77.86 -51.31
N MET A 1041 2.13 77.27 -52.49
CA MET A 1041 1.61 77.79 -53.77
C MET A 1041 1.29 76.71 -54.80
N ARG A 1042 0.20 76.90 -55.55
CA ARG A 1042 -0.19 75.99 -56.65
C ARG A 1042 0.78 76.05 -57.83
N GLY A 1043 0.90 74.95 -58.58
CA GLY A 1043 1.67 74.88 -59.83
C GLY A 1043 2.86 73.92 -59.84
N ASN A 1044 3.12 73.20 -58.75
CA ASN A 1044 4.07 72.08 -58.67
C ASN A 1044 3.41 70.77 -59.13
N VAL A 1045 2.92 70.74 -60.36
CA VAL A 1045 1.95 69.73 -60.83
C VAL A 1045 2.50 68.29 -60.77
N ASN A 1046 3.82 68.11 -60.78
CA ASN A 1046 4.44 66.79 -60.72
C ASN A 1046 4.83 66.34 -59.29
N GLY A 1047 4.54 67.13 -58.25
CA GLY A 1047 4.82 66.81 -56.85
C GLY A 1047 6.30 66.74 -56.49
N ASP A 1048 7.17 67.56 -57.13
CA ASP A 1048 8.60 67.60 -56.78
C ASP A 1048 8.78 68.17 -55.35
N PRO A 1049 9.40 67.43 -54.41
CA PRO A 1049 9.59 67.86 -53.02
C PRO A 1049 10.51 69.08 -52.83
N GLN A 1050 11.09 69.65 -53.90
CA GLN A 1050 11.90 70.88 -53.83
C GLN A 1050 11.12 72.18 -54.18
N GLU A 1051 9.78 72.11 -54.24
CA GLU A 1051 8.80 73.22 -54.29
C GLU A 1051 9.12 74.36 -55.27
N LYS A 1052 9.54 74.03 -56.49
CA LYS A 1052 9.77 75.03 -57.54
C LYS A 1052 8.95 74.72 -58.77
N ILE A 1053 8.14 75.70 -59.16
CA ILE A 1053 7.43 75.70 -60.43
C ILE A 1053 8.44 75.86 -61.58
N LEU A 1054 8.67 74.77 -62.31
CA LEU A 1054 9.63 74.60 -63.38
C LEU A 1054 8.93 74.20 -64.69
N VAL A 1055 9.73 73.98 -65.73
CA VAL A 1055 9.21 73.56 -67.05
C VAL A 1055 8.72 72.12 -67.02
N ASP A 1056 9.15 71.33 -66.04
CA ASP A 1056 8.78 69.93 -65.92
C ASP A 1056 7.32 69.78 -65.45
N ASP A 1057 6.83 70.70 -64.61
CA ASP A 1057 5.40 70.84 -64.25
C ASP A 1057 4.53 71.12 -65.46
N LEU A 1058 5.05 71.92 -66.39
CA LEU A 1058 4.36 72.20 -67.64
C LEU A 1058 4.24 70.94 -68.49
N THR A 1059 5.29 70.12 -68.55
CA THR A 1059 5.23 68.86 -69.30
C THR A 1059 4.25 67.88 -68.67
N TYR A 1060 4.24 67.78 -67.33
CA TYR A 1060 3.33 66.92 -66.61
C TYR A 1060 1.86 67.32 -66.85
N LEU A 1061 1.54 68.61 -66.76
CA LEU A 1061 0.19 69.11 -66.98
C LEU A 1061 -0.28 68.93 -68.44
N VAL A 1062 0.64 69.00 -69.42
CA VAL A 1062 0.32 68.69 -70.83
C VAL A 1062 -0.01 67.20 -70.99
N ASP A 1063 0.78 66.34 -70.37
CA ASP A 1063 0.61 64.89 -70.49
C ASP A 1063 -0.73 64.46 -69.88
N TYR A 1064 -1.07 64.97 -68.69
CA TYR A 1064 -2.38 64.76 -68.06
C TYR A 1064 -3.55 65.24 -68.94
N LEU A 1065 -3.52 66.49 -69.41
CA LEU A 1065 -4.66 67.08 -70.13
C LEU A 1065 -4.87 66.54 -71.56
N PHE A 1066 -3.80 66.13 -72.25
CA PHE A 1066 -3.86 65.84 -73.68
C PHE A 1066 -3.37 64.46 -74.10
N LEU A 1067 -2.55 63.79 -73.28
CA LEU A 1067 -1.89 62.53 -73.64
C LEU A 1067 -2.29 61.36 -72.74
N PHE A 1068 -3.33 61.51 -71.92
CA PHE A 1068 -3.78 60.51 -70.94
C PHE A 1068 -2.69 60.12 -69.93
N GLY A 1069 -1.86 61.09 -69.55
CA GLY A 1069 -0.93 60.95 -68.43
C GLY A 1069 -1.64 60.83 -67.09
N PRO A 1070 -0.92 60.43 -66.03
CA PRO A 1070 -1.47 60.30 -64.67
C PRO A 1070 -2.01 61.62 -64.13
N GLU A 1071 -2.99 61.53 -63.24
CA GLU A 1071 -3.53 62.67 -62.49
C GLU A 1071 -2.46 63.27 -61.56
N PRO A 1072 -2.39 64.61 -61.40
CA PRO A 1072 -1.42 65.23 -60.50
C PRO A 1072 -1.50 64.66 -59.07
N PRO A 1073 -0.36 64.41 -58.41
CA PRO A 1073 -0.32 63.82 -57.06
C PRO A 1073 -1.11 64.63 -56.03
N CYS A 1074 -1.06 65.96 -56.14
CA CYS A 1074 -1.96 66.87 -55.44
C CYS A 1074 -2.87 67.55 -56.46
N TYR A 1075 -4.18 67.36 -56.31
CA TYR A 1075 -5.18 67.91 -57.24
C TYR A 1075 -5.18 69.44 -57.22
N GLU A 1076 -5.04 70.02 -56.03
CA GLU A 1076 -5.02 71.47 -55.79
C GLU A 1076 -3.81 72.16 -56.45
N GLU A 1077 -2.68 71.47 -56.56
CA GLU A 1077 -1.49 72.00 -57.25
C GLU A 1077 -1.63 72.03 -58.77
N GLY A 1078 -2.49 71.16 -59.33
CA GLY A 1078 -2.84 71.12 -60.75
C GLY A 1078 -3.85 72.19 -61.18
N ASP A 1079 -4.67 72.72 -60.26
CA ASP A 1079 -5.66 73.81 -60.48
C ASP A 1079 -5.02 75.18 -60.27
N ILE A 1080 -4.09 75.53 -61.16
CA ILE A 1080 -3.17 76.66 -61.04
C ILE A 1080 -3.90 78.01 -61.04
N ASP A 1081 -5.03 78.12 -61.75
CA ASP A 1081 -5.81 79.34 -61.84
C ASP A 1081 -6.90 79.50 -60.76
N GLY A 1082 -7.10 78.47 -59.92
CA GLY A 1082 -7.93 78.54 -58.72
C GLY A 1082 -9.42 78.34 -58.98
N THR A 1083 -9.78 77.63 -60.05
CA THR A 1083 -11.17 77.46 -60.49
C THR A 1083 -11.81 76.13 -60.07
N ALA A 1084 -11.07 75.29 -59.35
CA ALA A 1084 -11.41 73.94 -58.90
C ALA A 1084 -11.53 72.91 -60.03
N PHE A 1085 -10.96 73.21 -61.20
CA PHE A 1085 -10.94 72.30 -62.34
C PHE A 1085 -9.59 72.39 -63.03
N ILE A 1086 -8.91 71.26 -63.17
CA ILE A 1086 -7.69 71.19 -63.97
C ILE A 1086 -8.08 71.15 -65.45
N ASP A 1087 -7.90 72.26 -66.16
CA ASP A 1087 -8.20 72.36 -67.58
C ASP A 1087 -7.15 73.14 -68.38
N VAL A 1088 -7.43 73.40 -69.66
CA VAL A 1088 -6.49 74.07 -70.56
C VAL A 1088 -6.19 75.51 -70.11
N ALA A 1089 -7.04 76.13 -69.29
CA ALA A 1089 -6.81 77.42 -68.67
C ALA A 1089 -5.62 77.39 -67.70
N ASP A 1090 -5.48 76.34 -66.88
CA ASP A 1090 -4.35 76.14 -65.97
C ASP A 1090 -3.05 75.97 -66.73
N LEU A 1091 -3.09 75.20 -67.82
CA LEU A 1091 -1.95 75.07 -68.70
C LEU A 1091 -1.53 76.42 -69.30
N VAL A 1092 -2.50 77.21 -69.76
CA VAL A 1092 -2.24 78.55 -70.29
C VAL A 1092 -1.69 79.47 -69.20
N TYR A 1093 -2.16 79.34 -67.95
CA TYR A 1093 -1.67 80.08 -66.80
C TYR A 1093 -0.20 79.76 -66.51
N LEU A 1094 0.14 78.47 -66.44
CA LEU A 1094 1.50 77.98 -66.18
C LEU A 1094 2.48 78.41 -67.26
N VAL A 1095 2.09 78.30 -68.55
CA VAL A 1095 2.91 78.81 -69.67
C VAL A 1095 3.13 80.32 -69.56
N ALA A 1096 2.08 81.06 -69.19
CA ALA A 1096 2.18 82.50 -69.05
C ALA A 1096 3.15 82.89 -67.92
N TYR A 1097 3.04 82.22 -66.77
CA TYR A 1097 3.91 82.42 -65.61
C TYR A 1097 5.38 82.11 -65.93
N LEU A 1098 5.67 80.92 -66.46
CA LEU A 1098 7.04 80.46 -66.72
C LEU A 1098 7.75 81.25 -67.84
N PHE A 1099 7.05 81.58 -68.93
CA PHE A 1099 7.71 82.04 -70.15
C PHE A 1099 7.34 83.47 -70.60
N SER A 1100 6.22 84.00 -70.12
CA SER A 1100 5.65 85.25 -70.64
C SER A 1100 5.53 86.37 -69.60
N GLY A 1101 6.00 86.15 -68.38
CA GLY A 1101 5.89 87.12 -67.28
C GLY A 1101 4.44 87.33 -66.82
N GLY A 1102 3.64 86.25 -66.85
CA GLY A 1102 2.28 86.21 -66.31
C GLY A 1102 2.24 86.36 -64.78
N PRO A 1103 1.02 86.45 -64.20
CA PRO A 1103 0.82 86.53 -62.75
C PRO A 1103 1.32 85.25 -62.04
N VAL A 1104 1.73 85.41 -60.77
CA VAL A 1104 2.09 84.29 -59.89
C VAL A 1104 0.84 83.43 -59.63
N PRO A 1105 0.95 82.08 -59.58
CA PRO A 1105 -0.16 81.19 -59.20
C PRO A 1105 -0.80 81.54 -57.85
N ALA A 1106 -2.03 81.06 -57.65
CA ALA A 1106 -2.74 81.26 -56.39
C ALA A 1106 -2.09 80.46 -55.24
N PRO A 1107 -2.14 80.96 -53.99
CA PRO A 1107 -1.73 80.18 -52.82
C PRO A 1107 -2.68 78.99 -52.59
N CYS A 1108 -2.19 77.95 -51.92
CA CYS A 1108 -3.02 76.80 -51.51
C CYS A 1108 -4.17 77.27 -50.58
N PRO A 1109 -5.37 76.66 -50.67
CA PRO A 1109 -6.47 76.93 -49.75
C PRO A 1109 -6.18 76.28 -48.38
N TRP A 1110 -6.41 77.02 -47.29
CA TRP A 1110 -6.39 76.51 -45.90
C TRP A 1110 -7.73 75.88 -45.54
#